data_AF-A0A820VIP2-F1
#
_entry.id   AF-A0A820VIP2-F1
#
_cell.length_a   1.000
_cell.length_b   1.000
_cell.length_c   1.000
_cell.angle_alpha   90.00
_cell.angle_beta   90.00
_cell.angle_gamma   90.00
#
_symmetry.space_group_name_H-M   'P 1'
#
loop_
_entity.id
_entity.type
_entity.pdbx_description
1 polymer ?
#
loop_
_entity_poly.entity_id
_entity_poly.type
_entity_poly.pdbx_seq_one_letter_code
_entity_poly.pdbx_strand_id
1 'polypeptide(L)'
;MSSSSATEPKLAFTSLCIWPAYNVLPSFDPECLSVLAHFAFSRLNVPVKTLSGRLMFYRERLPLLLGDNDSIHLAAGYEAIVDHCKQSHIDIDEEYHANNADLLALTALVKSTFIPAVLDTFWLDDAYRSSIINIYAKALGGFPLAFFYGKQKTEKLKNQFSILYGEDNFEQTRKSIFDKGKNVLDHLTDVLGNKSFLFGACPTSIDALVFGYLAPLIHGPASNGALARYASNRKNLRDFVDRILTVYLGDLPRDIVTTNSTTTTATSTSPGEDRLRDKKSLLFFFISMEELVLANLDSTAFDVDNLIENIAYKSTDGNVINENFDPNLLESKFRHAMSILQDYQVQTEQNIKKLEEVCEKERNTWADSVAQLEELYQSTYTGQQELEMRISVISTKVIQIGHQLESKSNPRQQLVDARTTAKYLERFLDANDDVSLMFQDASKLEQAAHIIHQLYNVLQELPDEPKFIDAKAKVKERYSAIEEELLLEFSRAQVRNDKKAMKKYIKLLSKFKGHNDCIQNFITDCLKGYFDNPNIDIFSSIPQLFTKVSELINELFDQPEKVIERLIITVYTEKLAPYVRDQLDAYERSSDLDKMEKYLQTLFTLNKKATKLSNELQTQKISDDPAFLHKLNQHVFKSYLKSYSKYEINCLEEKFQMHLERIESSGGQRRIKPTGLSITDLIQQRLLNTTDQADESRFSPDLAAALLNDCKTALSRITTLSEGSEASENTLKCFLRLLNTLGNQHIETELQYSLQAIPGPEPKQEPDIRFFHAILHTNNSIQLIERYFVMEIAPLLLGTQQQTLLLQAKEKTFGQLEELINIGVDKALSCIIGYVRNILNEQKRSDFKPESDLFITECSVICRRVVRSIENQIARLEQTADGKNLTSILNDFGLRFHRLVTDHVFKFEYNISGGLMMLQDISEYKKCSKKFRSSTVEQLFSILHALVNLLVVVPDNLRQVVTEGHLASLTRDIIESFVQLRTDYKSARLHAMITDQ
;
A
#
# COMPACT_ATOMS: atom_id res chain seq x y z
N MET A 1 11.33 66.73 -21.47
CA MET A 1 12.10 66.25 -22.65
C MET A 1 12.76 64.95 -22.25
N SER A 2 12.47 63.89 -23.02
CA SER A 2 13.10 62.56 -23.09
C SER A 2 13.48 61.85 -21.77
N SER A 3 12.54 61.03 -21.29
CA SER A 3 12.83 59.81 -20.54
C SER A 3 13.55 58.81 -21.45
N SER A 4 14.84 58.59 -21.25
CA SER A 4 15.55 57.46 -21.84
C SER A 4 15.17 56.20 -21.05
N SER A 5 14.34 55.35 -21.66
CA SER A 5 14.10 53.98 -21.23
C SER A 5 15.44 53.23 -21.16
N ALA A 6 15.92 52.97 -19.95
CA ALA A 6 16.89 51.90 -19.74
C ALA A 6 16.13 50.59 -19.99
N THR A 7 16.36 50.00 -21.15
CA THR A 7 15.92 48.65 -21.50
C THR A 7 16.49 47.68 -20.46
N GLU A 8 15.62 47.09 -19.64
CA GLU A 8 15.96 45.93 -18.81
C GLU A 8 16.59 44.84 -19.71
N PRO A 9 17.69 44.20 -19.31
CA PRO A 9 18.24 43.09 -20.07
C PRO A 9 17.21 41.95 -20.05
N LYS A 10 16.62 41.64 -21.22
CA LYS A 10 15.85 40.41 -21.42
C LYS A 10 16.79 39.23 -21.24
N LEU A 11 16.82 38.65 -20.06
CA LEU A 11 17.50 37.38 -19.78
C LEU A 11 16.58 36.21 -20.14
N ALA A 12 17.09 35.29 -20.96
CA ALA A 12 16.36 34.13 -21.48
C ALA A 12 16.34 32.97 -20.47
N PHE A 13 15.61 33.12 -19.36
CA PHE A 13 15.36 32.05 -18.40
C PHE A 13 13.87 31.73 -18.33
N THR A 14 13.48 30.46 -18.46
CA THR A 14 12.07 30.04 -18.40
C THR A 14 11.68 29.43 -17.08
N SER A 15 12.51 28.57 -16.47
CA SER A 15 12.24 28.00 -15.14
C SER A 15 13.47 27.35 -14.48
N LEU A 16 13.44 27.26 -13.14
CA LEU A 16 14.42 26.54 -12.32
C LEU A 16 13.79 25.26 -11.76
N CYS A 17 14.39 24.11 -12.04
CA CYS A 17 13.97 22.83 -11.51
C CYS A 17 14.77 22.46 -10.25
N ILE A 18 14.06 22.16 -9.15
CA ILE A 18 14.66 21.84 -7.85
C ILE A 18 14.05 20.58 -7.22
N TRP A 19 14.75 20.06 -6.20
CA TRP A 19 14.19 19.05 -5.29
C TRP A 19 13.06 19.65 -4.42
N PRO A 20 12.05 18.85 -4.01
CA PRO A 20 10.90 19.35 -3.28
C PRO A 20 11.23 19.80 -1.85
N ALA A 21 10.30 20.57 -1.26
CA ALA A 21 10.43 21.18 0.05
C ALA A 21 10.41 20.16 1.21
N TYR A 22 11.03 20.53 2.34
CA TYR A 22 11.02 19.74 3.58
C TYR A 22 10.96 20.65 4.81
N ASN A 23 9.93 20.49 5.64
CA ASN A 23 9.66 21.34 6.81
C ASN A 23 9.67 22.84 6.46
N VAL A 24 10.60 23.60 7.05
CA VAL A 24 10.77 25.05 6.83
C VAL A 24 11.66 25.34 5.62
N LEU A 25 12.32 24.33 5.05
CA LEU A 25 13.24 24.48 3.92
C LEU A 25 12.49 24.36 2.58
N PRO A 26 12.73 25.27 1.61
CA PRO A 26 12.11 25.22 0.28
C PRO A 26 12.63 24.06 -0.60
N SER A 27 13.76 23.45 -0.22
CA SER A 27 14.28 22.19 -0.80
C SER A 27 15.04 21.42 0.27
N PHE A 28 15.01 20.08 0.25
CA PHE A 28 15.87 19.26 1.12
C PHE A 28 17.31 19.11 0.61
N ASP A 29 17.57 19.40 -0.66
CA ASP A 29 18.90 19.28 -1.27
C ASP A 29 19.75 20.53 -1.05
N PRO A 30 21.01 20.40 -0.57
CA PRO A 30 21.90 21.52 -0.28
C PRO A 30 22.24 22.40 -1.49
N GLU A 31 22.46 21.82 -2.66
CA GLU A 31 22.85 22.57 -3.86
C GLU A 31 21.69 23.40 -4.41
N CYS A 32 20.47 22.84 -4.36
CA CYS A 32 19.25 23.57 -4.69
C CYS A 32 19.04 24.79 -3.78
N LEU A 33 19.27 24.65 -2.47
CA LEU A 33 19.19 25.76 -1.53
C LEU A 33 20.24 26.85 -1.80
N SER A 34 21.47 26.46 -2.17
CA SER A 34 22.50 27.43 -2.55
C SER A 34 22.13 28.24 -3.79
N VAL A 35 21.52 27.62 -4.81
CA VAL A 35 21.07 28.35 -6.02
C VAL A 35 19.87 29.24 -5.73
N LEU A 36 18.90 28.77 -4.94
CA LEU A 36 17.76 29.60 -4.53
C LEU A 36 18.21 30.85 -3.75
N ALA A 37 19.16 30.70 -2.82
CA ALA A 37 19.72 31.83 -2.09
C ALA A 37 20.50 32.78 -3.03
N HIS A 38 21.26 32.24 -3.98
CA HIS A 38 21.97 33.03 -4.98
C HIS A 38 21.00 33.87 -5.84
N PHE A 39 19.92 33.28 -6.34
CA PHE A 39 18.90 34.00 -7.12
C PHE A 39 18.14 35.04 -6.29
N ALA A 40 17.85 34.73 -5.02
CA ALA A 40 17.21 35.68 -4.12
C ALA A 40 18.13 36.88 -3.81
N PHE A 41 19.44 36.66 -3.65
CA PHE A 41 20.43 37.72 -3.44
C PHE A 41 20.63 38.59 -4.68
N SER A 42 20.58 38.00 -5.88
CA SER A 42 20.63 38.73 -7.15
C SER A 42 19.29 39.35 -7.58
N ARG A 43 18.22 39.17 -6.77
CA ARG A 43 16.84 39.65 -7.04
C ARG A 43 16.25 39.12 -8.36
N LEU A 44 16.69 37.94 -8.79
CA LEU A 44 16.14 37.27 -9.97
C LEU A 44 14.86 36.53 -9.60
N ASN A 45 13.74 36.90 -10.22
CA ASN A 45 12.47 36.24 -10.03
C ASN A 45 12.27 35.14 -11.10
N VAL A 46 12.90 33.98 -10.88
CA VAL A 46 12.79 32.82 -11.78
C VAL A 46 11.69 31.89 -11.27
N PRO A 47 10.74 31.46 -12.11
CA PRO A 47 9.70 30.53 -11.68
C PRO A 47 10.32 29.17 -11.33
N VAL A 48 10.03 28.70 -10.12
CA VAL A 48 10.59 27.47 -9.56
C VAL A 48 9.60 26.32 -9.78
N LYS A 49 10.07 25.22 -10.38
CA LYS A 49 9.33 23.99 -10.58
C LYS A 49 9.87 22.89 -9.67
N THR A 50 9.02 22.36 -8.80
CA THR A 50 9.33 21.18 -7.97
C THR A 50 8.97 19.91 -8.73
N LEU A 51 9.94 19.05 -9.01
CA LEU A 51 9.65 17.75 -9.62
C LEU A 51 9.33 16.72 -8.53
N SER A 52 8.14 16.12 -8.61
CA SER A 52 7.73 14.96 -7.80
C SER A 52 7.18 13.86 -8.72
N GLY A 53 7.68 12.62 -8.59
CA GLY A 53 7.17 11.44 -9.31
C GLY A 53 8.02 10.97 -10.52
N ARG A 54 7.55 9.87 -11.16
CA ARG A 54 8.24 8.89 -12.03
C ARG A 54 9.04 9.40 -13.26
N LEU A 55 9.28 10.70 -13.43
CA LEU A 55 10.03 11.29 -14.54
C LEU A 55 11.55 11.46 -14.31
N MET A 56 12.11 11.00 -13.19
CA MET A 56 13.57 10.99 -13.01
C MET A 56 14.25 9.87 -13.81
N PHE A 57 14.45 10.08 -15.11
CA PHE A 57 15.50 9.35 -15.85
C PHE A 57 16.05 10.10 -17.06
N TYR A 58 16.67 11.28 -16.85
CA TYR A 58 17.74 11.76 -17.73
C TYR A 58 18.80 12.52 -16.92
N ARG A 59 19.98 11.88 -16.80
CA ARG A 59 21.36 12.39 -16.70
C ARG A 59 21.77 13.68 -15.95
N GLU A 60 20.92 14.47 -15.28
CA GLU A 60 21.36 15.81 -14.83
C GLU A 60 21.32 16.04 -13.32
N ARG A 61 22.39 16.67 -12.82
CA ARG A 61 22.59 17.13 -11.45
C ARG A 61 21.63 18.30 -11.19
N LEU A 62 20.57 18.09 -10.40
CA LEU A 62 19.77 19.19 -9.87
C LEU A 62 20.61 20.04 -8.90
N PRO A 63 20.41 21.37 -8.84
CA PRO A 63 19.41 22.19 -9.54
C PRO A 63 19.68 22.37 -11.04
N LEU A 64 18.63 22.50 -11.85
CA LEU A 64 18.71 22.61 -13.31
C LEU A 64 18.02 23.90 -13.81
N LEU A 65 18.73 24.68 -14.63
CA LEU A 65 18.24 25.91 -15.25
C LEU A 65 17.81 25.65 -16.71
N LEU A 66 16.57 26.03 -17.04
CA LEU A 66 15.96 25.83 -18.36
C LEU A 66 15.85 27.16 -19.15
N GLY A 67 16.06 27.08 -20.47
CA GLY A 67 15.92 28.20 -21.42
C GLY A 67 14.57 28.21 -22.15
N ASP A 68 14.41 29.10 -23.14
CA ASP A 68 13.14 29.30 -23.87
C ASP A 68 12.55 27.95 -24.37
N ASN A 69 11.31 27.67 -23.94
CA ASN A 69 10.49 26.45 -24.19
C ASN A 69 10.72 25.21 -23.29
N ASP A 70 11.32 25.31 -22.10
CA ASP A 70 11.52 24.20 -21.13
C ASP A 70 12.29 22.96 -21.65
N SER A 71 12.77 22.99 -22.90
CA SER A 71 13.45 21.89 -23.58
C SER A 71 14.96 22.09 -23.73
N ILE A 72 15.49 23.29 -23.45
CA ILE A 72 16.91 23.63 -23.59
C ILE A 72 17.54 23.70 -22.19
N HIS A 73 18.49 22.80 -21.93
CA HIS A 73 19.29 22.75 -20.71
C HIS A 73 20.38 23.83 -20.76
N LEU A 74 20.31 24.85 -19.89
CA LEU A 74 21.29 25.94 -19.86
C LEU A 74 22.46 25.66 -18.92
N ALA A 75 22.18 25.17 -17.71
CA ALA A 75 23.22 24.84 -16.72
C ALA A 75 22.66 23.91 -15.62
N ALA A 76 23.51 23.00 -15.11
CA ALA A 76 23.15 22.01 -14.08
C ALA A 76 24.16 22.01 -12.91
N GLY A 77 23.66 22.14 -11.68
CA GLY A 77 24.45 22.28 -10.46
C GLY A 77 24.90 23.71 -10.16
N TYR A 78 25.26 23.97 -8.90
CA TYR A 78 25.54 25.31 -8.40
C TYR A 78 26.62 26.07 -9.21
N GLU A 79 27.76 25.44 -9.49
CA GLU A 79 28.89 26.11 -10.15
C GLU A 79 28.57 26.53 -11.59
N ALA A 80 28.00 25.64 -12.38
CA ALA A 80 27.62 25.93 -13.76
C ALA A 80 26.55 27.03 -13.84
N ILE A 81 25.61 27.06 -12.88
CA ILE A 81 24.56 28.09 -12.83
C ILE A 81 25.14 29.44 -12.45
N VAL A 82 26.02 29.50 -11.44
CA VAL A 82 26.68 30.76 -11.04
C VAL A 82 27.59 31.29 -12.16
N ASP A 83 28.35 30.42 -12.82
CA ASP A 83 29.20 30.82 -13.95
C ASP A 83 28.37 31.35 -15.12
N HIS A 84 27.20 30.75 -15.37
CA HIS A 84 26.25 31.23 -16.38
C HIS A 84 25.64 32.59 -16.01
N CYS A 85 25.31 32.83 -14.73
CA CYS A 85 24.87 34.14 -14.25
C CYS A 85 25.95 35.21 -14.42
N LYS A 86 27.22 34.87 -14.11
CA LYS A 86 28.37 35.76 -14.32
C LYS A 86 28.59 36.10 -15.79
N GLN A 87 28.49 35.11 -16.68
CA GLN A 87 28.55 35.31 -18.13
C GLN A 87 27.40 36.18 -18.66
N SER A 88 26.27 36.20 -17.95
CA SER A 88 25.08 37.00 -18.28
C SER A 88 25.05 38.38 -17.60
N HIS A 89 26.18 38.86 -17.07
CA HIS A 89 26.32 40.14 -16.36
C HIS A 89 25.47 40.28 -15.08
N ILE A 90 25.20 39.16 -14.39
CA ILE A 90 24.58 39.15 -13.06
C ILE A 90 25.59 38.53 -12.10
N ASP A 91 26.50 39.35 -11.59
CA ASP A 91 27.46 38.92 -10.59
C ASP A 91 27.18 39.59 -9.24
N ILE A 92 26.89 38.77 -8.22
CA ILE A 92 26.63 39.25 -6.85
C ILE A 92 27.93 39.75 -6.21
N ASP A 93 29.08 39.29 -6.71
CA ASP A 93 30.40 39.62 -6.17
C ASP A 93 31.01 40.88 -6.86
N GLU A 94 30.28 41.57 -7.74
CA GLU A 94 30.77 42.70 -8.56
C GLU A 94 31.35 43.87 -7.74
N GLU A 95 30.70 44.24 -6.63
CA GLU A 95 31.17 45.32 -5.74
C GLU A 95 32.47 44.96 -4.97
N TYR A 96 32.86 43.69 -4.94
CA TYR A 96 33.98 43.17 -4.15
C TYR A 96 35.17 42.66 -4.99
N HIS A 97 35.09 42.70 -6.33
CA HIS A 97 36.12 42.17 -7.24
C HIS A 97 37.49 42.85 -7.18
N ALA A 98 37.61 44.00 -6.54
CA ALA A 98 38.87 44.75 -6.54
C ALA A 98 39.94 44.22 -5.56
N ASN A 99 39.66 43.31 -4.61
CA ASN A 99 40.64 42.88 -3.59
C ASN A 99 40.37 41.52 -2.87
N ASN A 100 39.81 40.52 -3.54
CA ASN A 100 39.16 39.41 -2.81
C ASN A 100 39.95 38.10 -2.66
N ALA A 101 41.21 38.19 -2.22
CA ALA A 101 41.96 37.00 -1.78
C ALA A 101 41.23 36.26 -0.64
N ASP A 102 40.57 37.00 0.26
CA ASP A 102 39.88 36.45 1.43
C ASP A 102 38.58 35.73 1.07
N LEU A 103 37.78 36.26 0.11
CA LEU A 103 36.57 35.58 -0.36
C LEU A 103 36.91 34.29 -1.13
N LEU A 104 37.94 34.32 -1.97
CA LEU A 104 38.43 33.12 -2.67
C LEU A 104 39.00 32.09 -1.69
N ALA A 105 39.76 32.54 -0.68
CA ALA A 105 40.33 31.68 0.35
C ALA A 105 39.23 31.02 1.20
N LEU A 106 38.23 31.78 1.64
CA LEU A 106 37.11 31.23 2.43
C LEU A 106 36.23 30.31 1.56
N THR A 107 36.00 30.65 0.28
CA THR A 107 35.28 29.78 -0.66
C THR A 107 36.03 28.47 -0.87
N ALA A 108 37.35 28.51 -1.07
CA ALA A 108 38.18 27.32 -1.21
C ALA A 108 38.18 26.47 0.07
N LEU A 109 38.23 27.11 1.25
CA LEU A 109 38.15 26.42 2.54
C LEU A 109 36.82 25.68 2.69
N VAL A 110 35.69 26.36 2.45
CA VAL A 110 34.34 25.77 2.53
C VAL A 110 34.19 24.60 1.55
N LYS A 111 34.64 24.75 0.30
CA LYS A 111 34.55 23.69 -0.71
C LYS A 111 35.44 22.48 -0.43
N SER A 112 36.66 22.70 0.05
CA SER A 112 37.64 21.62 0.26
C SER A 112 37.49 20.88 1.60
N THR A 113 36.80 21.47 2.59
CA THR A 113 36.72 20.89 3.94
C THR A 113 35.31 20.83 4.52
N PHE A 114 34.49 21.89 4.41
CA PHE A 114 33.15 21.91 5.01
C PHE A 114 32.14 21.07 4.21
N ILE A 115 32.05 21.25 2.88
CA ILE A 115 31.15 20.48 2.02
C ILE A 115 31.40 18.95 2.16
N PRO A 116 32.65 18.45 2.10
CA PRO A 116 32.94 17.04 2.37
C PRO A 116 32.42 16.55 3.73
N ALA A 117 32.55 17.35 4.80
CA ALA A 117 32.08 16.97 6.14
C ALA A 117 30.54 16.88 6.22
N VAL A 118 29.82 17.77 5.53
CA VAL A 118 28.35 17.69 5.44
C VAL A 118 27.92 16.47 4.63
N LEU A 119 28.57 16.20 3.50
CA LEU A 119 28.25 15.05 2.65
C LEU A 119 28.58 13.71 3.33
N ASP A 120 29.64 13.63 4.13
CA ASP A 120 29.94 12.47 4.97
C ASP A 120 28.81 12.19 5.97
N THR A 121 28.32 13.25 6.64
CA THR A 121 27.21 13.15 7.58
C THR A 121 25.92 12.67 6.90
N PHE A 122 25.69 13.04 5.64
CA PHE A 122 24.44 12.75 4.93
C PHE A 122 24.40 11.35 4.31
N TRP A 123 25.52 10.88 3.77
CA TRP A 123 25.55 9.68 2.93
C TRP A 123 26.39 8.52 3.49
N LEU A 124 27.21 8.75 4.53
CA LEU A 124 28.10 7.76 5.12
C LEU A 124 27.86 7.49 6.61
N ASP A 125 27.18 8.36 7.34
CA ASP A 125 26.77 8.08 8.72
C ASP A 125 25.53 7.18 8.75
N ASP A 126 25.69 5.97 9.29
CA ASP A 126 24.66 4.92 9.31
C ASP A 126 23.40 5.34 10.07
N ALA A 127 23.51 6.27 11.04
CA ALA A 127 22.36 6.77 11.77
C ALA A 127 21.44 7.67 10.92
N TYR A 128 21.96 8.32 9.88
CA TYR A 128 21.24 9.30 9.05
C TYR A 128 20.94 8.79 7.63
N ARG A 129 21.77 7.86 7.15
CA ARG A 129 21.66 7.30 5.79
C ARG A 129 20.25 6.79 5.49
N SER A 130 19.62 6.10 6.43
CA SER A 130 18.26 5.56 6.27
C SER A 130 17.19 6.65 6.16
N SER A 131 17.31 7.73 6.95
CA SER A 131 16.36 8.85 6.94
C SER A 131 16.50 9.70 5.68
N ILE A 132 17.73 10.00 5.26
CA ILE A 132 18.03 10.74 4.02
C ILE A 132 17.58 9.93 2.80
N ILE A 133 17.91 8.64 2.72
CA ILE A 133 17.47 7.77 1.62
C ILE A 133 15.95 7.75 1.53
N ASN A 134 15.22 7.69 2.65
CA ASN A 134 13.76 7.69 2.66
C ASN A 134 13.16 9.01 2.13
N ILE A 135 13.77 10.16 2.43
CA ILE A 135 13.30 11.46 1.92
C ILE A 135 13.50 11.55 0.41
N TYR A 136 14.69 11.20 -0.07
CA TYR A 136 14.95 11.09 -1.51
C TYR A 136 14.08 10.01 -2.17
N ALA A 137 13.74 8.92 -1.46
CA ALA A 137 12.85 7.87 -1.95
C ALA A 137 11.47 8.37 -2.28
N LYS A 138 10.89 9.16 -1.38
CA LYS A 138 9.55 9.70 -1.53
C LYS A 138 9.47 10.66 -2.71
N ALA A 139 10.49 11.50 -2.91
CA ALA A 139 10.59 12.39 -4.06
C ALA A 139 10.75 11.64 -5.40
N LEU A 140 11.52 10.54 -5.39
CA LEU A 140 11.81 9.69 -6.55
C LEU A 140 10.68 8.71 -6.93
N GLY A 141 9.55 8.71 -6.22
CA GLY A 141 8.40 7.85 -6.50
C GLY A 141 8.50 6.43 -5.92
N GLY A 142 9.30 6.23 -4.87
CA GLY A 142 9.39 5.00 -4.10
C GLY A 142 10.48 4.01 -4.55
N PHE A 143 10.43 2.81 -3.97
CA PHE A 143 11.36 1.71 -4.27
C PHE A 143 11.25 1.27 -5.74
N PRO A 144 12.37 0.93 -6.43
CA PRO A 144 13.73 0.77 -5.89
C PRO A 144 14.67 1.97 -6.14
N LEU A 145 14.20 3.02 -6.81
CA LEU A 145 15.01 4.14 -7.30
C LEU A 145 15.76 4.88 -6.18
N ALA A 146 15.14 4.98 -5.01
CA ALA A 146 15.74 5.56 -3.80
C ALA A 146 17.03 4.88 -3.35
N PHE A 147 17.01 3.55 -3.37
CA PHE A 147 18.11 2.73 -2.89
C PHE A 147 19.28 2.81 -3.88
N PHE A 148 18.99 2.78 -5.19
CA PHE A 148 20.00 2.98 -6.22
C PHE A 148 20.62 4.38 -6.17
N TYR A 149 19.82 5.43 -6.00
CA TYR A 149 20.33 6.80 -5.87
C TYR A 149 21.21 6.95 -4.61
N GLY A 150 20.74 6.44 -3.47
CA GLY A 150 21.52 6.44 -2.23
C GLY A 150 22.83 5.66 -2.35
N LYS A 151 22.80 4.44 -2.90
CA LYS A 151 23.99 3.61 -3.12
C LYS A 151 24.97 4.28 -4.09
N GLN A 152 24.49 4.85 -5.19
CA GLN A 152 25.34 5.57 -6.14
C GLN A 152 26.02 6.79 -5.49
N LYS A 153 25.30 7.57 -4.69
CA LYS A 153 25.86 8.72 -3.96
C LYS A 153 26.90 8.29 -2.93
N THR A 154 26.60 7.26 -2.14
CA THR A 154 27.51 6.69 -1.14
C THR A 154 28.80 6.16 -1.78
N GLU A 155 28.71 5.39 -2.87
CA GLU A 155 29.89 4.85 -3.55
C GLU A 155 30.71 5.93 -4.26
N LYS A 156 30.06 6.94 -4.86
CA LYS A 156 30.76 8.09 -5.44
C LYS A 156 31.54 8.87 -4.39
N LEU A 157 30.97 9.08 -3.20
CA LEU A 157 31.62 9.75 -2.08
C LEU A 157 32.78 8.94 -1.50
N LYS A 158 32.62 7.62 -1.33
CA LYS A 158 33.72 6.73 -0.91
C LYS A 158 34.89 6.78 -1.88
N ASN A 159 34.62 6.70 -3.18
CA ASN A 159 35.65 6.79 -4.21
C ASN A 159 36.34 8.16 -4.19
N GLN A 160 35.57 9.25 -4.03
CA GLN A 160 36.14 10.60 -3.92
C GLN A 160 37.03 10.76 -2.67
N PHE A 161 36.63 10.20 -1.53
CA PHE A 161 37.45 10.26 -0.30
C PHE A 161 38.68 9.36 -0.36
N SER A 162 38.58 8.19 -1.01
CA SER A 162 39.72 7.31 -1.28
C SER A 162 40.78 8.01 -2.15
N ILE A 163 40.35 8.77 -3.18
CA ILE A 163 41.25 9.55 -4.03
C ILE A 163 41.89 10.73 -3.28
N LEU A 164 41.13 11.43 -2.43
CA LEU A 164 41.61 12.65 -1.76
C LEU A 164 42.46 12.40 -0.50
N TYR A 165 42.25 11.28 0.20
CA TYR A 165 42.87 11.02 1.51
C TYR A 165 43.65 9.69 1.59
N GLY A 166 43.66 8.86 0.54
CA GLY A 166 44.36 7.57 0.50
C GLY A 166 43.54 6.39 1.03
N GLU A 167 44.00 5.17 0.78
CA GLU A 167 43.32 3.91 1.17
C GLU A 167 43.48 3.53 2.66
N ASP A 168 44.30 4.26 3.41
CA ASP A 168 44.60 3.92 4.80
C ASP A 168 43.45 4.29 5.74
N ASN A 169 42.88 3.25 6.36
CA ASN A 169 41.99 3.29 7.52
C ASN A 169 40.83 4.32 7.43
N PHE A 170 39.79 3.97 6.67
CA PHE A 170 38.59 4.79 6.40
C PHE A 170 37.98 5.47 7.63
N GLU A 171 38.00 4.83 8.81
CA GLU A 171 37.50 5.45 10.05
C GLU A 171 38.34 6.64 10.53
N GLN A 172 39.66 6.62 10.35
CA GLN A 172 40.54 7.74 10.71
C GLN A 172 40.34 8.92 9.76
N THR A 173 40.17 8.64 8.48
CA THR A 173 39.83 9.65 7.47
C THR A 173 38.52 10.36 7.78
N ARG A 174 37.48 9.61 8.18
CA ARG A 174 36.20 10.21 8.61
C ARG A 174 36.32 11.08 9.86
N LYS A 175 37.10 10.64 10.86
CA LYS A 175 37.40 11.47 12.05
C LYS A 175 38.11 12.77 11.66
N SER A 176 39.10 12.70 10.78
CA SER A 176 39.81 13.89 10.28
C SER A 176 38.89 14.85 9.52
N ILE A 177 38.00 14.33 8.67
CA ILE A 177 37.01 15.13 7.94
C ILE A 177 36.04 15.82 8.90
N PHE A 178 35.58 15.11 9.94
CA PHE A 178 34.73 15.68 10.98
C PHE A 178 35.42 16.81 11.75
N ASP A 179 36.67 16.60 12.20
CA ASP A 179 37.44 17.61 12.94
C ASP A 179 37.73 18.85 12.08
N LYS A 180 38.03 18.67 10.80
CA LYS A 180 38.19 19.77 9.84
C LYS A 180 36.88 20.54 9.65
N GLY A 181 35.75 19.84 9.48
CA GLY A 181 34.43 20.46 9.37
C GLY A 181 34.05 21.29 10.60
N LYS A 182 34.41 20.81 11.79
CA LYS A 182 34.23 21.53 13.06
C LYS A 182 35.03 22.83 13.10
N ASN A 183 36.31 22.79 12.73
CA ASN A 183 37.17 23.98 12.69
C ASN A 183 36.64 25.04 11.72
N VAL A 184 36.03 24.64 10.60
CA VAL A 184 35.40 25.59 9.68
C VAL A 184 34.15 26.22 10.28
N LEU A 185 33.32 25.46 11.00
CA LEU A 185 32.18 26.05 11.72
C LEU A 185 32.61 27.07 12.78
N ASP A 186 33.73 26.82 13.46
CA ASP A 186 34.33 27.75 14.41
C ASP A 186 34.78 29.03 13.69
N HIS A 187 35.50 28.87 12.58
CA HIS A 187 35.95 29.99 11.77
C HIS A 187 34.79 30.80 11.18
N LEU A 188 33.74 30.14 10.67
CA LEU A 188 32.53 30.80 10.17
C LEU A 188 31.79 31.56 11.29
N THR A 189 31.81 31.04 12.51
CA THR A 189 31.25 31.73 13.68
C THR A 189 32.02 33.02 13.96
N ASP A 190 33.35 32.97 13.93
CA ASP A 190 34.22 34.11 14.21
C ASP A 190 34.12 35.18 13.12
N VAL A 191 34.07 34.76 11.85
CA VAL A 191 33.95 35.65 10.69
C VAL A 191 32.58 36.35 10.66
N LEU A 192 31.51 35.60 10.94
CA LEU A 192 30.15 36.13 10.99
C LEU A 192 29.96 37.08 12.18
N GLY A 193 30.43 36.72 13.38
CA GLY A 193 30.30 37.55 14.58
C GLY A 193 28.86 38.05 14.80
N ASN A 194 28.68 39.38 14.81
CA ASN A 194 27.38 40.07 14.86
C ASN A 194 26.95 40.66 13.50
N LYS A 195 27.66 40.32 12.42
CA LYS A 195 27.37 40.83 11.07
C LYS A 195 26.15 40.13 10.47
N SER A 196 25.53 40.80 9.51
CA SER A 196 24.43 40.25 8.73
C SER A 196 24.93 39.24 7.67
N PHE A 197 26.11 39.41 7.10
CA PHE A 197 26.67 38.46 6.14
C PHE A 197 28.15 38.28 6.45
N LEU A 198 28.78 37.23 5.92
CA LEU A 198 30.18 36.88 6.22
C LEU A 198 31.13 38.06 5.95
N PHE A 199 30.87 38.82 4.88
CA PHE A 199 31.66 39.97 4.47
C PHE A 199 31.03 41.35 4.76
N GLY A 200 29.94 41.42 5.54
CA GLY A 200 29.38 42.70 5.99
C GLY A 200 27.86 42.82 5.90
N ALA A 201 27.38 43.84 5.19
CA ALA A 201 25.96 44.20 5.08
C ALA A 201 25.28 43.66 3.81
N CYS A 202 26.03 43.37 2.75
CA CYS A 202 25.53 42.82 1.49
C CYS A 202 25.76 41.30 1.43
N PRO A 203 24.80 40.53 0.88
CA PRO A 203 24.98 39.10 0.66
C PRO A 203 25.99 38.83 -0.48
N THR A 204 26.79 37.79 -0.34
CA THR A 204 27.79 37.37 -1.33
C THR A 204 27.53 35.94 -1.84
N SER A 205 28.21 35.51 -2.91
CA SER A 205 28.07 34.13 -3.43
C SER A 205 28.43 33.06 -2.39
N ILE A 206 29.39 33.34 -1.51
CA ILE A 206 29.78 32.46 -0.42
C ILE A 206 28.74 32.39 0.70
N ASP A 207 27.98 33.46 0.97
CA ASP A 207 26.85 33.41 1.90
C ASP A 207 25.77 32.43 1.40
N ALA A 208 25.53 32.38 0.09
CA ALA A 208 24.59 31.44 -0.54
C ALA A 208 25.09 29.98 -0.45
N LEU A 209 26.39 29.75 -0.65
CA LEU A 209 27.02 28.44 -0.46
C LEU A 209 26.94 27.97 0.99
N VAL A 210 27.37 28.80 1.94
CA VAL A 210 27.37 28.45 3.36
C VAL A 210 25.94 28.21 3.84
N PHE A 211 24.98 29.04 3.43
CA PHE A 211 23.56 28.83 3.72
C PHE A 211 23.05 27.46 3.23
N GLY A 212 23.28 27.11 1.96
CA GLY A 212 22.73 25.89 1.38
C GLY A 212 23.21 24.59 2.04
N TYR A 213 24.45 24.56 2.55
CA TYR A 213 24.98 23.40 3.27
C TYR A 213 24.76 23.46 4.80
N LEU A 214 24.53 24.64 5.38
CA LEU A 214 24.26 24.82 6.81
C LEU A 214 22.77 24.66 7.15
N ALA A 215 21.86 25.11 6.28
CA ALA A 215 20.42 25.07 6.53
C ALA A 215 19.86 23.64 6.69
N PRO A 216 20.28 22.65 5.88
CA PRO A 216 19.92 21.24 6.07
C PRO A 216 20.45 20.63 7.37
N LEU A 217 21.55 21.14 7.94
CA LEU A 217 22.08 20.70 9.23
C LEU A 217 21.28 21.26 10.43
N ILE A 218 20.73 22.47 10.30
CA ILE A 218 20.00 23.15 11.39
C ILE A 218 18.50 22.80 11.37
N HIS A 219 17.85 22.90 10.21
CA HIS A 219 16.39 22.72 10.05
C HIS A 219 15.99 21.48 9.24
N GLY A 220 16.96 20.81 8.63
CA GLY A 220 16.74 19.62 7.84
C GLY A 220 16.63 18.34 8.67
N PRO A 221 16.45 17.18 8.01
CA PRO A 221 16.31 15.87 8.64
C PRO A 221 17.57 15.40 9.40
N ALA A 222 18.69 16.09 9.20
CA ALA A 222 20.00 15.76 9.79
C ALA A 222 20.27 16.46 11.15
N SER A 223 19.29 17.13 11.76
CA SER A 223 19.48 17.96 12.98
C SER A 223 20.04 17.24 14.21
N ASN A 224 20.05 15.90 14.22
CA ASN A 224 20.58 15.09 15.32
C ASN A 224 22.06 14.67 15.18
N GLY A 225 22.71 14.90 14.04
CA GLY A 225 24.10 14.52 13.76
C GLY A 225 25.12 15.17 14.68
N ALA A 226 26.30 14.56 14.86
CA ALA A 226 27.35 15.16 15.69
C ALA A 226 27.77 16.55 15.19
N LEU A 227 27.89 16.71 13.86
CA LEU A 227 28.22 17.99 13.22
C LEU A 227 27.01 18.95 13.23
N ALA A 228 25.80 18.42 13.05
CA ALA A 228 24.55 19.19 13.08
C ALA A 228 24.22 19.75 14.48
N ARG A 229 24.42 18.97 15.55
CA ARG A 229 24.33 19.43 16.94
C ARG A 229 25.37 20.50 17.23
N TYR A 230 26.59 20.31 16.72
CA TYR A 230 27.66 21.28 16.88
C TYR A 230 27.33 22.62 16.20
N ALA A 231 26.81 22.59 14.96
CA ALA A 231 26.33 23.78 14.25
C ALA A 231 25.11 24.42 14.94
N SER A 232 24.14 23.60 15.37
CA SER A 232 22.89 24.05 15.99
C SER A 232 23.08 24.73 17.35
N ASN A 233 24.17 24.41 18.07
CA ASN A 233 24.49 25.04 19.36
C ASN A 233 25.04 26.47 19.20
N ARG A 234 25.39 26.90 17.98
CA ARG A 234 25.95 28.23 17.69
C ARG A 234 24.83 29.18 17.25
N LYS A 235 24.43 30.07 18.16
CA LYS A 235 23.27 30.96 17.97
C LYS A 235 23.40 31.87 16.73
N ASN A 236 24.58 32.44 16.51
CA ASN A 236 24.82 33.33 15.36
C ASN A 236 24.65 32.62 13.99
N LEU A 237 25.07 31.35 13.88
CA LEU A 237 24.88 30.54 12.67
C LEU A 237 23.40 30.19 12.44
N ARG A 238 22.65 29.93 13.52
CA ARG A 238 21.19 29.73 13.45
C ARG A 238 20.48 31.02 13.02
N ASP A 239 20.81 32.14 13.66
CA ASP A 239 20.25 33.46 13.34
C ASP A 239 20.56 33.87 11.87
N PHE A 240 21.71 33.46 11.33
CA PHE A 240 22.05 33.62 9.91
C PHE A 240 21.14 32.83 8.98
N VAL A 241 20.93 31.53 9.26
CA VAL A 241 20.04 30.67 8.45
C VAL A 241 18.58 31.15 8.52
N ASP A 242 18.10 31.47 9.73
CA ASP A 242 16.72 31.92 9.96
C ASP A 242 16.43 33.23 9.23
N ARG A 243 17.39 34.16 9.23
CA ARG A 243 17.26 35.44 8.52
C ARG A 243 17.22 35.26 7.01
N ILE A 244 18.02 34.38 6.43
CA ILE A 244 17.98 34.11 4.99
C ILE A 244 16.65 33.45 4.60
N LEU A 245 16.17 32.47 5.39
CA LEU A 245 14.88 31.82 5.15
C LEU A 245 13.70 32.79 5.24
N THR A 246 13.69 33.68 6.23
CA THR A 246 12.56 34.58 6.48
C THR A 246 12.56 35.82 5.58
N VAL A 247 13.71 36.41 5.32
CA VAL A 247 13.83 37.68 4.58
C VAL A 247 13.92 37.46 3.07
N TYR A 248 14.55 36.38 2.60
CA TYR A 248 14.86 36.19 1.18
C TYR A 248 14.09 35.02 0.53
N LEU A 249 13.72 33.99 1.30
CA LEU A 249 13.08 32.77 0.78
C LEU A 249 11.65 32.56 1.34
N GLY A 250 11.08 33.57 2.00
CA GLY A 250 9.80 33.49 2.68
C GLY A 250 8.61 33.21 1.75
N ASP A 251 8.64 33.78 0.55
CA ASP A 251 7.53 33.83 -0.41
C ASP A 251 7.47 32.66 -1.41
N LEU A 252 8.39 31.70 -1.34
CA LEU A 252 8.43 30.55 -2.25
C LEU A 252 7.34 29.51 -1.91
N PRO A 253 6.66 28.91 -2.91
CA PRO A 253 5.64 27.87 -2.69
C PRO A 253 6.24 26.64 -2.00
N ARG A 254 5.54 26.13 -0.98
CA ARG A 254 5.98 25.01 -0.13
C ARG A 254 5.01 23.85 -0.29
N ASP A 255 5.15 23.08 -1.37
CA ASP A 255 4.40 21.84 -1.54
C ASP A 255 4.95 20.80 -0.56
N ILE A 256 4.29 20.65 0.59
CA ILE A 256 4.68 19.74 1.66
C ILE A 256 4.37 18.30 1.22
N VAL A 257 5.32 17.37 1.38
CA VAL A 257 5.02 15.93 1.36
C VAL A 257 4.15 15.60 2.58
N THR A 258 2.83 15.76 2.46
CA THR A 258 1.87 15.32 3.48
C THR A 258 1.81 13.79 3.51
N THR A 259 2.08 13.21 4.67
CA THR A 259 1.74 11.83 5.00
C THR A 259 0.22 11.69 4.96
N ASN A 260 -0.37 11.13 3.90
CA ASN A 260 -1.61 10.32 3.90
C ASN A 260 -2.16 10.11 2.48
N SER A 261 -2.63 8.87 2.24
CA SER A 261 -3.61 8.43 1.22
C SER A 261 -3.17 8.50 -0.25
N THR A 262 -3.55 7.65 -1.20
CA THR A 262 -4.29 6.38 -1.32
C THR A 262 -4.16 6.05 -2.81
N THR A 263 -3.72 4.86 -3.20
CA THR A 263 -3.64 4.48 -4.62
C THR A 263 -4.70 3.42 -4.91
N THR A 264 -5.81 3.84 -5.53
CA THR A 264 -6.80 2.92 -6.10
C THR A 264 -6.36 2.54 -7.50
N THR A 265 -6.33 1.24 -7.74
CA THR A 265 -5.94 0.52 -8.94
C THR A 265 -7.09 0.48 -9.95
N ALA A 266 -6.78 0.67 -11.24
CA ALA A 266 -7.61 0.18 -12.34
C ALA A 266 -7.01 -1.14 -12.86
N THR A 267 -7.87 -2.16 -12.90
CA THR A 267 -7.59 -3.54 -13.31
C THR A 267 -7.64 -3.70 -14.83
N SER A 268 -6.59 -4.33 -15.37
CA SER A 268 -6.52 -4.89 -16.72
C SER A 268 -7.10 -6.31 -16.77
N THR A 269 -7.91 -6.63 -17.77
CA THR A 269 -8.16 -8.00 -18.24
C THR A 269 -7.56 -8.20 -19.64
N SER A 270 -6.95 -9.36 -19.80
CA SER A 270 -6.05 -9.77 -20.89
C SER A 270 -6.77 -10.25 -22.16
N PRO A 271 -6.08 -10.22 -23.32
CA PRO A 271 -6.59 -10.67 -24.62
C PRO A 271 -6.26 -12.14 -24.92
N GLY A 272 -7.06 -12.75 -25.79
CA GLY A 272 -6.77 -14.02 -26.47
C GLY A 272 -6.96 -13.86 -27.99
N GLU A 273 -5.83 -13.95 -28.69
CA GLU A 273 -5.57 -14.50 -30.03
C GLU A 273 -6.39 -14.05 -31.27
N ASP A 274 -5.73 -13.18 -32.03
CA ASP A 274 -5.38 -13.26 -33.46
C ASP A 274 -6.39 -13.73 -34.54
N ARG A 275 -6.43 -12.89 -35.60
CA ARG A 275 -7.05 -13.05 -36.94
C ARG A 275 -8.51 -12.64 -37.09
N LEU A 276 -8.78 -11.35 -36.90
CA LEU A 276 -9.75 -10.59 -37.71
C LEU A 276 -9.19 -9.16 -37.92
N ARG A 277 -8.03 -9.08 -38.59
CA ARG A 277 -7.03 -8.02 -38.40
C ARG A 277 -7.38 -6.63 -38.95
N ASP A 278 -8.35 -6.47 -39.84
CA ASP A 278 -8.49 -5.19 -40.57
C ASP A 278 -9.85 -4.47 -40.45
N LYS A 279 -10.79 -4.95 -39.62
CA LYS A 279 -12.05 -4.20 -39.35
C LYS A 279 -12.38 -3.99 -37.87
N LYS A 280 -11.77 -4.75 -36.95
CA LYS A 280 -11.88 -4.52 -35.50
C LYS A 280 -11.01 -3.35 -35.01
N SER A 281 -9.92 -3.04 -35.71
CA SER A 281 -9.01 -1.94 -35.32
C SER A 281 -9.65 -0.55 -35.41
N LEU A 282 -10.66 -0.33 -36.24
CA LEU A 282 -11.40 0.93 -36.23
C LEU A 282 -12.41 0.96 -35.08
N LEU A 283 -13.18 -0.11 -34.88
CA LEU A 283 -14.24 -0.17 -33.87
C LEU A 283 -13.68 -0.18 -32.43
N PHE A 284 -12.58 -0.90 -32.18
CA PHE A 284 -11.91 -0.95 -30.87
C PHE A 284 -11.19 0.37 -30.55
N PHE A 285 -10.76 1.11 -31.57
CA PHE A 285 -10.07 2.40 -31.41
C PHE A 285 -11.06 3.55 -31.19
N PHE A 286 -12.27 3.48 -31.75
CA PHE A 286 -13.36 4.41 -31.40
C PHE A 286 -13.83 4.21 -29.95
N ILE A 287 -13.92 2.96 -29.48
CA ILE A 287 -14.21 2.66 -28.07
C ILE A 287 -13.09 3.18 -27.13
N SER A 288 -11.83 3.02 -27.54
CA SER A 288 -10.68 3.54 -26.77
C SER A 288 -10.60 5.07 -26.73
N MET A 289 -11.14 5.76 -27.73
CA MET A 289 -11.28 7.23 -27.75
C MET A 289 -12.37 7.71 -26.79
N GLU A 290 -13.52 7.03 -26.76
CA GLU A 290 -14.58 7.26 -25.78
C GLU A 290 -14.06 7.08 -24.34
N GLU A 291 -13.35 5.99 -24.06
CA GLU A 291 -12.73 5.73 -22.76
C GLU A 291 -11.68 6.79 -22.38
N LEU A 292 -10.91 7.32 -23.35
CA LEU A 292 -9.90 8.35 -23.10
C LEU A 292 -10.53 9.73 -22.82
N VAL A 293 -11.61 10.07 -23.52
CA VAL A 293 -12.35 11.31 -23.28
C VAL A 293 -13.03 11.26 -21.92
N LEU A 294 -13.66 10.14 -21.56
CA LEU A 294 -14.26 9.90 -20.24
C LEU A 294 -13.22 9.92 -19.10
N ALA A 295 -12.07 9.26 -19.29
CA ALA A 295 -11.01 9.20 -18.27
C ALA A 295 -10.39 10.57 -17.96
N ASN A 296 -10.34 11.49 -18.93
CA ASN A 296 -9.88 12.86 -18.70
C ASN A 296 -10.95 13.76 -18.07
N LEU A 297 -12.24 13.48 -18.32
CA LEU A 297 -13.37 14.20 -17.72
C LEU A 297 -13.59 13.88 -16.24
N ASP A 298 -13.27 12.66 -15.80
CA ASP A 298 -13.40 12.22 -14.39
C ASP A 298 -12.23 12.68 -13.49
N SER A 299 -11.20 13.32 -14.05
CA SER A 299 -10.09 13.89 -13.29
C SER A 299 -10.49 15.25 -12.69
N THR A 300 -10.09 15.52 -11.45
CA THR A 300 -10.48 16.75 -10.72
C THR A 300 -9.87 18.05 -11.27
N ALA A 301 -9.06 17.98 -12.32
CA ALA A 301 -8.49 19.11 -13.04
C ALA A 301 -8.51 18.83 -14.56
N PHE A 302 -9.62 19.16 -15.22
CA PHE A 302 -9.78 19.04 -16.66
C PHE A 302 -8.88 20.05 -17.39
N ASP A 303 -7.87 19.55 -18.10
CA ASP A 303 -6.94 20.35 -18.90
C ASP A 303 -7.14 20.09 -20.40
N VAL A 304 -7.55 21.14 -21.12
CA VAL A 304 -7.89 21.09 -22.56
C VAL A 304 -6.66 20.79 -23.39
N ASP A 305 -5.48 21.28 -22.99
CA ASP A 305 -4.26 21.13 -23.76
C ASP A 305 -3.78 19.66 -23.72
N ASN A 306 -3.88 19.03 -22.56
CA ASN A 306 -3.61 17.59 -22.39
C ASN A 306 -4.59 16.71 -23.20
N LEU A 307 -5.87 17.10 -23.30
CA LEU A 307 -6.84 16.35 -24.11
C LEU A 307 -6.47 16.41 -25.59
N ILE A 308 -6.15 17.61 -26.10
CA ILE A 308 -5.76 17.82 -27.51
C ILE A 308 -4.45 17.09 -27.80
N GLU A 309 -3.47 17.16 -26.91
CA GLU A 309 -2.17 16.51 -27.06
C GLU A 309 -2.29 14.99 -27.05
N ASN A 310 -3.12 14.42 -26.17
CA ASN A 310 -3.36 12.98 -26.14
C ASN A 310 -4.13 12.48 -27.37
N ILE A 311 -5.12 13.25 -27.86
CA ILE A 311 -5.84 12.93 -29.10
C ILE A 311 -4.88 12.99 -30.30
N ALA A 312 -4.01 14.01 -30.37
CA ALA A 312 -3.02 14.14 -31.43
C ALA A 312 -1.97 13.01 -31.39
N TYR A 313 -1.40 12.75 -30.20
CA TYR A 313 -0.33 11.78 -29.99
C TYR A 313 -0.76 10.34 -30.29
N LYS A 314 -1.96 9.95 -29.84
CA LYS A 314 -2.55 8.64 -30.19
C LYS A 314 -3.01 8.59 -31.65
N SER A 315 -3.37 9.72 -32.26
CA SER A 315 -3.79 9.74 -33.66
C SER A 315 -2.64 9.49 -34.62
N THR A 316 -1.41 9.87 -34.23
CA THR A 316 -0.18 9.71 -35.02
C THR A 316 0.71 8.54 -34.57
N ASP A 317 0.28 7.70 -33.61
CA ASP A 317 1.09 6.61 -33.02
C ASP A 317 2.49 7.08 -32.54
N GLY A 318 2.60 8.35 -32.10
CA GLY A 318 3.88 8.98 -31.74
C GLY A 318 4.84 9.28 -32.91
N ASN A 319 4.44 9.04 -34.17
CA ASN A 319 5.26 9.33 -35.35
C ASN A 319 4.92 10.69 -35.96
N VAL A 320 5.50 11.76 -35.43
CA VAL A 320 5.34 13.13 -35.97
C VAL A 320 6.42 13.47 -37.03
N ILE A 321 7.39 12.56 -37.26
CA ILE A 321 8.61 12.88 -38.03
C ILE A 321 8.75 12.07 -39.35
N ASN A 322 7.88 11.11 -39.65
CA ASN A 322 7.98 10.32 -40.90
C ASN A 322 7.01 10.79 -41.99
N GLU A 323 7.44 10.66 -43.26
CA GLU A 323 6.79 11.11 -44.51
C GLU A 323 5.37 10.57 -44.81
N ASN A 324 4.72 9.88 -43.86
CA ASN A 324 3.36 9.32 -43.96
C ASN A 324 2.38 9.97 -42.95
N PHE A 325 2.44 11.28 -42.75
CA PHE A 325 1.43 12.01 -41.97
C PHE A 325 0.17 12.21 -42.83
N ASP A 326 -0.95 11.58 -42.46
CA ASP A 326 -2.26 11.71 -43.13
C ASP A 326 -3.13 12.79 -42.44
N PRO A 327 -3.24 14.02 -42.98
CA PRO A 327 -3.96 15.12 -42.32
C PRO A 327 -5.47 14.87 -42.25
N ASN A 328 -6.01 14.18 -43.26
CA ASN A 328 -7.45 13.87 -43.34
C ASN A 328 -7.89 12.87 -42.28
N LEU A 329 -6.98 11.97 -41.86
CA LEU A 329 -7.26 11.01 -40.79
C LEU A 329 -7.34 11.72 -39.45
N LEU A 330 -6.42 12.65 -39.17
CA LEU A 330 -6.41 13.47 -37.96
C LEU A 330 -7.66 14.38 -37.89
N GLU A 331 -8.06 15.00 -39.00
CA GLU A 331 -9.30 15.80 -39.06
C GLU A 331 -10.54 14.95 -38.72
N SER A 332 -10.65 13.74 -39.30
CA SER A 332 -11.78 12.85 -39.01
C SER A 332 -11.85 12.45 -37.53
N LYS A 333 -10.70 12.26 -36.89
CA LYS A 333 -10.58 11.88 -35.48
C LYS A 333 -10.94 13.03 -34.54
N PHE A 334 -10.51 14.26 -34.84
CA PHE A 334 -10.95 15.45 -34.10
C PHE A 334 -12.44 15.73 -34.28
N ARG A 335 -12.99 15.58 -35.49
CA ARG A 335 -14.44 15.72 -35.72
C ARG A 335 -15.26 14.71 -34.92
N HIS A 336 -14.77 13.47 -34.80
CA HIS A 336 -15.44 12.45 -34.01
C HIS A 336 -15.35 12.74 -32.51
N ALA A 337 -14.19 13.18 -32.00
CA ALA A 337 -14.03 13.63 -30.61
C ALA A 337 -14.97 14.80 -30.26
N MET A 338 -15.10 15.76 -31.17
CA MET A 338 -16.04 16.88 -31.01
C MET A 338 -17.49 16.41 -30.96
N SER A 339 -17.87 15.43 -31.78
CA SER A 339 -19.22 14.84 -31.76
C SER A 339 -19.51 14.17 -30.41
N ILE A 340 -18.57 13.38 -29.89
CA ILE A 340 -18.71 12.71 -28.58
C ILE A 340 -18.84 13.73 -27.45
N LEU A 341 -18.03 14.79 -27.45
CA LEU A 341 -18.11 15.85 -26.46
C LEU A 341 -19.43 16.63 -26.54
N GLN A 342 -19.96 16.86 -27.76
CA GLN A 342 -21.27 17.48 -27.95
C GLN A 342 -22.40 16.59 -27.43
N ASP A 343 -22.36 15.29 -27.71
CA ASP A 343 -23.35 14.35 -27.21
C ASP A 343 -23.30 14.24 -25.67
N TYR A 344 -22.10 14.22 -25.09
CA TYR A 344 -21.90 14.21 -23.64
C TYR A 344 -22.36 15.52 -22.98
N GLN A 345 -22.10 16.67 -23.60
CA GLN A 345 -22.62 17.96 -23.13
C GLN A 345 -24.15 17.95 -23.10
N VAL A 346 -24.79 17.51 -24.19
CA VAL A 346 -26.25 17.43 -24.28
C VAL A 346 -26.82 16.46 -23.22
N GLN A 347 -26.18 15.31 -23.02
CA GLN A 347 -26.60 14.33 -22.01
C GLN A 347 -26.45 14.88 -20.59
N THR A 348 -25.36 15.58 -20.31
CA THR A 348 -25.08 16.18 -19.00
C THR A 348 -26.06 17.31 -18.71
N GLU A 349 -26.33 18.19 -19.68
CA GLU A 349 -27.35 19.25 -19.56
C GLU A 349 -28.76 18.66 -19.33
N GLN A 350 -29.10 17.55 -19.97
CA GLN A 350 -30.36 16.85 -19.72
C GLN A 350 -30.42 16.22 -18.33
N ASN A 351 -29.31 15.66 -17.84
CA ASN A 351 -29.24 15.08 -16.50
C ASN A 351 -29.31 16.15 -15.41
N ILE A 352 -28.63 17.28 -15.60
CA ILE A 352 -28.73 18.44 -14.71
C ILE A 352 -30.18 18.93 -14.66
N LYS A 353 -30.82 19.16 -15.80
CA LYS A 353 -32.24 19.57 -15.84
C LYS A 353 -33.17 18.58 -15.14
N LYS A 354 -32.98 17.28 -15.35
CA LYS A 354 -33.76 16.23 -14.64
C LYS A 354 -33.54 16.28 -13.14
N LEU A 355 -32.30 16.43 -12.69
CA LEU A 355 -31.97 16.54 -11.26
C LEU A 355 -32.52 17.82 -10.65
N GLU A 356 -32.43 18.95 -11.35
CA GLU A 356 -33.04 20.22 -10.94
C GLU A 356 -34.56 20.09 -10.83
N GLU A 357 -35.23 19.48 -11.82
CA GLU A 357 -36.67 19.23 -11.76
C GLU A 357 -37.06 18.28 -10.61
N VAL A 358 -36.25 17.25 -10.32
CA VAL A 358 -36.49 16.34 -9.19
C VAL A 358 -36.29 17.07 -7.87
N CYS A 359 -35.20 17.82 -7.71
CA CYS A 359 -34.95 18.62 -6.52
C CYS A 359 -36.01 19.69 -6.30
N GLU A 360 -36.50 20.34 -7.36
CA GLU A 360 -37.57 21.35 -7.27
C GLU A 360 -38.91 20.70 -6.90
N LYS A 361 -39.24 19.53 -7.49
CA LYS A 361 -40.42 18.74 -7.10
C LYS A 361 -40.33 18.29 -5.64
N GLU A 362 -39.21 17.72 -5.22
CA GLU A 362 -38.98 17.27 -3.85
C GLU A 362 -39.06 18.44 -2.87
N ARG A 363 -38.42 19.57 -3.18
CA ARG A 363 -38.47 20.79 -2.39
C ARG A 363 -39.91 21.30 -2.24
N ASN A 364 -40.68 21.33 -3.33
CA ASN A 364 -42.07 21.77 -3.30
C ASN A 364 -42.95 20.78 -2.51
N THR A 365 -42.81 19.47 -2.72
CA THR A 365 -43.53 18.47 -1.91
C THR A 365 -43.16 18.51 -0.44
N TRP A 366 -41.90 18.81 -0.11
CA TRP A 366 -41.44 18.94 1.26
C TRP A 366 -41.95 20.24 1.88
N ALA A 367 -41.93 21.35 1.15
CA ALA A 367 -42.52 22.62 1.58
C ALA A 367 -44.03 22.48 1.83
N ASP A 368 -44.77 21.81 0.94
CA ASP A 368 -46.19 21.54 1.09
C ASP A 368 -46.46 20.60 2.28
N SER A 369 -45.64 19.56 2.46
CA SER A 369 -45.75 18.65 3.60
C SER A 369 -45.46 19.34 4.92
N VAL A 370 -44.46 20.23 4.96
CA VAL A 370 -44.13 21.03 6.14
C VAL A 370 -45.25 22.02 6.44
N ALA A 371 -45.80 22.70 5.43
CA ALA A 371 -46.94 23.61 5.61
C ALA A 371 -48.19 22.86 6.12
N GLN A 372 -48.50 21.69 5.57
CA GLN A 372 -49.59 20.84 6.05
C GLN A 372 -49.33 20.34 7.47
N LEU A 373 -48.09 19.97 7.80
CA LEU A 373 -47.71 19.56 9.15
C LEU A 373 -47.80 20.71 10.14
N GLU A 374 -47.43 21.93 9.76
CA GLU A 374 -47.58 23.13 10.59
C GLU A 374 -49.07 23.46 10.80
N GLU A 375 -49.90 23.37 9.76
CA GLU A 375 -51.35 23.60 9.85
C GLU A 375 -52.01 22.52 10.72
N LEU A 376 -51.69 21.25 10.50
CA LEU A 376 -52.15 20.14 11.33
C LEU A 376 -51.65 20.27 12.76
N TYR A 377 -50.40 20.68 12.97
CA TYR A 377 -49.85 20.91 14.30
C TYR A 377 -50.59 22.04 15.00
N GLN A 378 -50.84 23.17 14.34
CA GLN A 378 -51.62 24.27 14.91
C GLN A 378 -53.07 23.86 15.19
N SER A 379 -53.71 23.13 14.28
CA SER A 379 -55.07 22.61 14.48
C SER A 379 -55.12 21.58 15.62
N THR A 380 -54.10 20.74 15.73
CA THR A 380 -54.00 19.74 16.80
C THR A 380 -53.65 20.40 18.12
N TYR A 381 -52.82 21.44 18.11
CA TYR A 381 -52.45 22.20 19.30
C TYR A 381 -53.63 23.01 19.84
N THR A 382 -54.37 23.70 18.97
CA THR A 382 -55.62 24.38 19.34
C THR A 382 -56.68 23.39 19.78
N GLY A 383 -56.83 22.27 19.07
CA GLY A 383 -57.69 21.16 19.46
C GLY A 383 -57.28 20.54 20.80
N GLN A 384 -55.98 20.43 21.08
CA GLN A 384 -55.44 19.95 22.35
C GLN A 384 -55.69 20.95 23.45
N GLN A 385 -55.53 22.25 23.23
CA GLN A 385 -55.86 23.28 24.22
C GLN A 385 -57.36 23.31 24.52
N GLU A 386 -58.20 23.21 23.49
CA GLU A 386 -59.65 23.12 23.68
C GLU A 386 -60.03 21.83 24.38
N LEU A 387 -59.39 20.71 24.01
CA LEU A 387 -59.57 19.44 24.66
C LEU A 387 -59.05 19.48 26.10
N GLU A 388 -57.93 20.12 26.41
CA GLU A 388 -57.39 20.28 27.76
C GLU A 388 -58.30 21.18 28.60
N MET A 389 -58.87 22.23 28.02
CA MET A 389 -59.92 23.03 28.65
C MET A 389 -61.18 22.20 28.90
N ARG A 390 -61.64 21.42 27.91
CA ARG A 390 -62.80 20.54 28.04
C ARG A 390 -62.53 19.39 28.99
N ILE A 391 -61.36 18.78 28.98
CA ILE A 391 -60.89 17.74 29.90
C ILE A 391 -60.68 18.36 31.27
N SER A 392 -60.25 19.61 31.40
CA SER A 392 -60.16 20.27 32.70
C SER A 392 -61.56 20.51 33.26
N VAL A 393 -62.52 20.96 32.45
CA VAL A 393 -63.92 21.14 32.86
C VAL A 393 -64.61 19.79 33.12
N ILE A 394 -64.40 18.80 32.25
CA ILE A 394 -64.93 17.45 32.37
C ILE A 394 -64.26 16.75 33.53
N SER A 395 -62.94 16.84 33.71
CA SER A 395 -62.22 16.29 34.87
C SER A 395 -62.64 17.01 36.14
N THR A 396 -62.91 18.31 36.14
CA THR A 396 -63.50 18.96 37.31
C THR A 396 -64.89 18.40 37.60
N LYS A 397 -65.73 18.23 36.57
CA LYS A 397 -67.05 17.60 36.70
C LYS A 397 -67.00 16.10 37.02
N VAL A 398 -66.01 15.35 36.54
CA VAL A 398 -65.80 13.90 36.69
C VAL A 398 -65.05 13.62 37.98
N ILE A 399 -64.22 14.54 38.46
CA ILE A 399 -63.69 14.54 39.82
C ILE A 399 -64.84 14.87 40.76
N GLN A 400 -65.78 15.74 40.41
CA GLN A 400 -66.94 16.04 41.27
C GLN A 400 -67.98 14.91 41.24
N ILE A 401 -68.30 14.37 40.07
CA ILE A 401 -69.17 13.19 39.87
C ILE A 401 -68.48 11.96 40.41
N GLY A 402 -67.16 11.83 40.23
CA GLY A 402 -66.29 10.80 40.77
C GLY A 402 -66.25 10.90 42.28
N HIS A 403 -66.01 12.07 42.89
CA HIS A 403 -66.14 12.25 44.34
C HIS A 403 -67.55 11.88 44.82
N GLN A 404 -68.60 12.11 44.03
CA GLN A 404 -69.98 11.76 44.38
C GLN A 404 -70.33 10.28 44.15
N LEU A 405 -69.71 9.63 43.15
CA LEU A 405 -69.85 8.22 42.83
C LEU A 405 -68.94 7.42 43.75
N GLU A 406 -67.66 7.72 43.78
CA GLU A 406 -66.65 7.17 44.68
C GLU A 406 -67.04 7.35 46.15
N SER A 407 -67.60 8.48 46.61
CA SER A 407 -68.14 8.57 47.98
C SER A 407 -69.40 7.72 48.23
N LYS A 408 -70.13 7.30 47.18
CA LYS A 408 -71.34 6.47 47.29
C LYS A 408 -71.14 5.00 46.93
N SER A 409 -70.19 4.66 46.06
CA SER A 409 -69.93 3.36 45.46
C SER A 409 -68.62 2.77 45.95
N ASN A 410 -67.57 3.57 46.15
CA ASN A 410 -66.28 3.06 46.62
C ASN A 410 -66.36 2.56 48.07
N PRO A 411 -66.94 3.27 49.07
CA PRO A 411 -67.09 2.68 50.39
C PRO A 411 -68.06 1.50 50.35
N ARG A 412 -69.02 1.46 49.42
CA ARG A 412 -69.97 0.35 49.31
C ARG A 412 -69.34 -0.91 48.71
N GLN A 413 -68.48 -0.75 47.70
CA GLN A 413 -67.75 -1.82 47.04
C GLN A 413 -66.55 -2.27 47.88
N GLN A 414 -65.79 -1.34 48.47
CA GLN A 414 -64.81 -1.64 49.50
C GLN A 414 -65.43 -2.31 50.71
N LEU A 415 -66.64 -1.94 51.16
CA LEU A 415 -67.34 -2.66 52.23
C LEU A 415 -67.80 -4.06 51.79
N VAL A 416 -68.22 -4.25 50.54
CA VAL A 416 -68.60 -5.58 50.01
C VAL A 416 -67.38 -6.47 49.88
N ASP A 417 -66.30 -5.96 49.27
CA ASP A 417 -65.05 -6.65 49.06
C ASP A 417 -64.36 -6.92 50.40
N ALA A 418 -64.27 -5.93 51.31
CA ALA A 418 -63.77 -6.13 52.67
C ALA A 418 -64.65 -7.09 53.47
N ARG A 419 -65.98 -7.09 53.28
CA ARG A 419 -66.87 -8.07 53.93
C ARG A 419 -66.66 -9.48 53.39
N THR A 420 -66.43 -9.67 52.09
CA THR A 420 -66.09 -10.97 51.53
C THR A 420 -64.72 -11.43 51.98
N THR A 421 -63.69 -10.58 51.89
CA THR A 421 -62.33 -10.88 52.32
C THR A 421 -62.27 -11.16 53.82
N ALA A 422 -62.98 -10.39 54.66
CA ALA A 422 -63.08 -10.63 56.10
C ALA A 422 -63.80 -11.95 56.42
N LYS A 423 -64.91 -12.28 55.74
CA LYS A 423 -65.60 -13.57 55.91
C LYS A 423 -64.72 -14.77 55.56
N TYR A 424 -63.90 -14.65 54.51
CA TYR A 424 -62.99 -15.72 54.13
C TYR A 424 -61.75 -15.75 55.04
N LEU A 425 -61.24 -14.60 55.48
CA LEU A 425 -60.15 -14.51 56.46
C LEU A 425 -60.54 -15.11 57.81
N GLU A 426 -61.75 -14.81 58.32
CA GLU A 426 -62.34 -15.40 59.53
C GLU A 426 -62.45 -16.93 59.40
N ARG A 427 -62.88 -17.43 58.24
CA ARG A 427 -62.91 -18.87 57.91
C ARG A 427 -61.54 -19.53 57.79
N PHE A 428 -60.48 -18.80 57.45
CA PHE A 428 -59.11 -19.32 57.44
C PHE A 428 -58.44 -19.25 58.82
N LEU A 429 -58.93 -18.40 59.73
CA LEU A 429 -58.51 -18.27 61.13
C LEU A 429 -59.17 -19.32 62.03
N ASP A 430 -60.42 -19.67 61.76
CA ASP A 430 -61.10 -20.80 62.43
C ASP A 430 -60.52 -22.12 61.91
N ALA A 431 -60.00 -22.96 62.81
CA ALA A 431 -59.29 -24.20 62.50
C ALA A 431 -60.18 -25.34 61.94
N ASN A 432 -61.32 -25.03 61.30
CA ASN A 432 -62.21 -26.02 60.69
C ASN A 432 -61.94 -26.16 59.19
N ASP A 433 -61.64 -27.39 58.78
CA ASP A 433 -61.25 -27.84 57.43
C ASP A 433 -62.33 -27.67 56.34
N ASP A 434 -63.44 -27.00 56.62
CA ASP A 434 -64.57 -26.79 55.70
C ASP A 434 -64.44 -25.52 54.83
N VAL A 435 -63.21 -25.20 54.42
CA VAL A 435 -62.93 -24.30 53.27
C VAL A 435 -63.36 -24.96 51.93
N SER A 436 -63.82 -26.21 52.03
CA SER A 436 -63.85 -27.32 51.08
C SER A 436 -64.65 -27.10 49.78
N LEU A 437 -65.83 -26.49 49.75
CA LEU A 437 -66.68 -26.60 48.53
C LEU A 437 -66.37 -25.61 47.39
N MET A 438 -65.84 -24.41 47.67
CA MET A 438 -65.58 -23.42 46.62
C MET A 438 -64.16 -23.49 46.03
N PHE A 439 -63.22 -24.06 46.79
CA PHE A 439 -61.82 -24.23 46.40
C PHE A 439 -61.50 -25.64 45.88
N GLN A 440 -62.48 -26.56 45.88
CA GLN A 440 -62.38 -27.91 45.28
C GLN A 440 -63.24 -28.06 44.01
N ASP A 441 -64.21 -27.16 43.80
CA ASP A 441 -65.04 -27.16 42.59
C ASP A 441 -64.25 -26.60 41.39
N ALA A 442 -63.81 -27.49 40.49
CA ALA A 442 -63.16 -27.12 39.23
C ALA A 442 -63.99 -26.16 38.35
N SER A 443 -65.31 -26.10 38.57
CA SER A 443 -66.23 -25.18 37.88
C SER A 443 -66.21 -23.73 38.42
N LYS A 444 -65.63 -23.49 39.60
CA LYS A 444 -65.58 -22.16 40.27
C LYS A 444 -64.16 -21.64 40.48
N LEU A 445 -63.18 -22.29 39.84
CA LEU A 445 -61.76 -21.96 39.89
C LEU A 445 -61.48 -20.46 39.64
N GLU A 446 -62.31 -19.79 38.82
CA GLU A 446 -62.23 -18.36 38.51
C GLU A 446 -62.52 -17.45 39.71
N GLN A 447 -63.56 -17.79 40.49
CA GLN A 447 -63.95 -17.03 41.67
C GLN A 447 -62.97 -17.30 42.81
N ALA A 448 -62.54 -18.55 42.94
CA ALA A 448 -61.50 -18.95 43.89
C ALA A 448 -60.17 -18.21 43.63
N ALA A 449 -59.74 -18.10 42.37
CA ALA A 449 -58.53 -17.37 41.98
C ALA A 449 -58.64 -15.85 42.26
N HIS A 450 -59.79 -15.22 41.99
CA HIS A 450 -59.96 -13.80 42.28
C HIS A 450 -59.92 -13.51 43.78
N ILE A 451 -60.62 -14.32 44.58
CA ILE A 451 -60.73 -14.20 46.03
C ILE A 451 -59.38 -14.49 46.71
N ILE A 452 -58.67 -15.56 46.31
CA ILE A 452 -57.37 -15.90 46.92
C ILE A 452 -56.31 -14.83 46.66
N HIS A 453 -56.30 -14.22 45.47
CA HIS A 453 -55.38 -13.14 45.13
C HIS A 453 -55.65 -11.89 45.96
N GLN A 454 -56.93 -11.51 46.14
CA GLN A 454 -57.31 -10.40 47.02
C GLN A 454 -56.95 -10.68 48.49
N LEU A 455 -57.21 -11.90 49.00
CA LEU A 455 -56.80 -12.34 50.34
C LEU A 455 -55.29 -12.29 50.54
N TYR A 456 -54.51 -12.78 49.57
CA TYR A 456 -53.06 -12.81 49.64
C TYR A 456 -52.46 -11.38 49.73
N ASN A 457 -52.99 -10.44 48.96
CA ASN A 457 -52.54 -9.05 48.99
C ASN A 457 -52.89 -8.35 50.32
N VAL A 458 -54.11 -8.57 50.84
CA VAL A 458 -54.54 -8.00 52.14
C VAL A 458 -53.72 -8.58 53.30
N LEU A 459 -53.36 -9.87 53.23
CA LEU A 459 -52.53 -10.53 54.24
C LEU A 459 -51.06 -10.07 54.24
N GLN A 460 -50.54 -9.56 53.12
CA GLN A 460 -49.19 -8.97 53.05
C GLN A 460 -49.09 -7.64 53.83
N GLU A 461 -50.19 -6.89 53.93
CA GLU A 461 -50.24 -5.57 54.58
C GLU A 461 -50.43 -5.65 56.12
N LEU A 462 -50.72 -6.83 56.66
CA LEU A 462 -51.00 -7.03 58.09
C LEU A 462 -49.72 -7.35 58.90
N PRO A 463 -49.58 -6.89 60.17
CA PRO A 463 -48.42 -7.17 61.02
C PRO A 463 -48.19 -8.66 61.28
N ASP A 464 -46.93 -9.06 61.49
CA ASP A 464 -46.54 -10.46 61.79
C ASP A 464 -46.81 -10.83 63.27
N GLU A 465 -48.08 -10.88 63.65
CA GLU A 465 -48.51 -11.45 64.94
C GLU A 465 -48.75 -12.96 64.83
N PRO A 466 -48.50 -13.75 65.89
CA PRO A 466 -48.58 -15.22 65.85
C PRO A 466 -49.96 -15.77 65.47
N LYS A 467 -51.03 -14.99 65.61
CA LYS A 467 -52.40 -15.38 65.19
C LYS A 467 -52.60 -15.34 63.67
N PHE A 468 -51.84 -14.51 62.95
CA PHE A 468 -51.97 -14.34 61.50
C PHE A 468 -50.91 -15.12 60.73
N ILE A 469 -49.84 -15.60 61.37
CA ILE A 469 -48.77 -16.39 60.73
C ILE A 469 -49.33 -17.69 60.14
N ASP A 470 -50.15 -18.43 60.89
CA ASP A 470 -50.76 -19.69 60.41
C ASP A 470 -51.74 -19.45 59.25
N ALA A 471 -52.53 -18.37 59.31
CA ALA A 471 -53.42 -17.99 58.21
C ALA A 471 -52.66 -17.50 56.97
N LYS A 472 -51.57 -16.74 57.15
CA LYS A 472 -50.65 -16.34 56.06
C LYS A 472 -50.01 -17.56 55.38
N ALA A 473 -49.60 -18.57 56.15
CA ALA A 473 -49.03 -19.81 55.63
C ALA A 473 -50.06 -20.63 54.83
N LYS A 474 -51.27 -20.85 55.37
CA LYS A 474 -52.35 -21.59 54.69
C LYS A 474 -52.84 -20.89 53.41
N VAL A 475 -52.97 -19.56 53.43
CA VAL A 475 -53.37 -18.80 52.24
C VAL A 475 -52.26 -18.79 51.18
N LYS A 476 -50.99 -18.75 51.58
CA LYS A 476 -49.86 -18.89 50.65
C LYS A 476 -49.82 -20.27 50.00
N GLU A 477 -50.03 -21.34 50.76
CA GLU A 477 -50.12 -22.71 50.24
C GLU A 477 -51.28 -22.87 49.24
N ARG A 478 -52.46 -22.33 49.57
CA ARG A 478 -53.63 -22.34 48.66
C ARG A 478 -53.46 -21.45 47.45
N TYR A 479 -52.78 -20.31 47.58
CA TYR A 479 -52.41 -19.45 46.45
C TYR A 479 -51.54 -20.22 45.46
N SER A 480 -50.51 -20.92 45.93
CA SER A 480 -49.65 -21.77 45.09
C SER A 480 -50.39 -22.97 44.50
N ALA A 481 -51.28 -23.63 45.25
CA ALA A 481 -52.08 -24.75 44.72
C ALA A 481 -53.05 -24.34 43.60
N ILE A 482 -53.72 -23.19 43.74
CA ILE A 482 -54.62 -22.66 42.70
C ILE A 482 -53.82 -22.18 41.48
N GLU A 483 -52.64 -21.63 41.69
CA GLU A 483 -51.70 -21.25 40.62
C GLU A 483 -51.25 -22.48 39.81
N GLU A 484 -50.87 -23.58 40.47
CA GLU A 484 -50.55 -24.86 39.80
C GLU A 484 -51.76 -25.44 39.05
N GLU A 485 -52.95 -25.39 39.63
CA GLU A 485 -54.18 -25.89 38.99
C GLU A 485 -54.57 -25.05 37.77
N LEU A 486 -54.41 -23.72 37.84
CA LEU A 486 -54.59 -22.81 36.70
C LEU A 486 -53.58 -23.07 35.58
N LEU A 487 -52.31 -23.31 35.92
CA LEU A 487 -51.28 -23.67 34.93
C LEU A 487 -51.58 -25.02 34.27
N LEU A 488 -52.10 -25.99 35.03
CA LEU A 488 -52.44 -27.31 34.52
C LEU A 488 -53.69 -27.29 33.61
N GLU A 489 -54.73 -26.53 33.96
CA GLU A 489 -55.87 -26.29 33.08
C GLU A 489 -55.49 -25.49 31.83
N PHE A 490 -54.53 -24.56 31.93
CA PHE A 490 -53.95 -23.89 30.77
C PHE A 490 -53.25 -24.89 29.83
N SER A 491 -52.40 -25.77 30.35
CA SER A 491 -51.76 -26.83 29.53
C SER A 491 -52.79 -27.80 28.91
N ARG A 492 -53.87 -28.14 29.63
CA ARG A 492 -54.98 -28.95 29.07
C ARG A 492 -55.72 -28.22 27.95
N ALA A 493 -55.99 -26.93 28.11
CA ALA A 493 -56.57 -26.08 27.06
C ALA A 493 -55.63 -25.97 25.85
N GLN A 494 -54.31 -26.02 26.08
CA GLN A 494 -53.30 -26.01 25.04
C GLN A 494 -53.28 -27.28 24.19
N VAL A 495 -53.31 -28.44 24.82
CA VAL A 495 -53.42 -29.73 24.10
C VAL A 495 -54.73 -29.82 23.30
N ARG A 496 -55.81 -29.20 23.78
CA ARG A 496 -57.12 -29.17 23.09
C ARG A 496 -57.23 -28.08 22.01
N ASN A 497 -56.22 -27.20 21.88
CA ASN A 497 -56.20 -26.05 20.97
C ASN A 497 -57.40 -25.09 21.14
N ASP A 498 -57.91 -24.94 22.38
CA ASP A 498 -59.02 -24.03 22.68
C ASP A 498 -58.52 -22.62 22.99
N LYS A 499 -58.48 -21.78 21.95
CA LYS A 499 -58.02 -20.38 22.02
C LYS A 499 -58.80 -19.52 23.02
N LYS A 500 -60.10 -19.78 23.21
CA LYS A 500 -60.94 -18.96 24.11
C LYS A 500 -60.63 -19.28 25.56
N ALA A 501 -60.48 -20.56 25.88
CA ALA A 501 -60.08 -21.01 27.21
C ALA A 501 -58.65 -20.54 27.54
N MET A 502 -57.70 -20.65 26.62
CA MET A 502 -56.33 -20.13 26.78
C MET A 502 -56.31 -18.65 27.13
N LYS A 503 -56.99 -17.80 26.33
CA LYS A 503 -57.03 -16.35 26.56
C LYS A 503 -57.67 -15.99 27.91
N LYS A 504 -58.65 -16.79 28.35
CA LYS A 504 -59.30 -16.64 29.65
C LYS A 504 -58.33 -16.95 30.80
N TYR A 505 -57.61 -18.07 30.74
CA TYR A 505 -56.64 -18.46 31.76
C TYR A 505 -55.40 -17.55 31.78
N ILE A 506 -54.90 -17.10 30.63
CA ILE A 506 -53.80 -16.12 30.53
C ILE A 506 -54.17 -14.82 31.25
N LYS A 507 -55.39 -14.31 31.04
CA LYS A 507 -55.86 -13.09 31.72
C LYS A 507 -56.01 -13.28 33.23
N LEU A 508 -56.41 -14.45 33.69
CA LEU A 508 -56.46 -14.78 35.13
C LEU A 508 -55.04 -14.87 35.72
N LEU A 509 -54.14 -15.60 35.06
CA LEU A 509 -52.75 -15.81 35.46
C LEU A 509 -51.90 -14.52 35.39
N SER A 510 -52.27 -13.52 34.60
CA SER A 510 -51.58 -12.21 34.57
C SER A 510 -51.55 -11.49 35.92
N LYS A 511 -52.49 -11.83 36.82
CA LYS A 511 -52.55 -11.32 38.19
C LYS A 511 -51.67 -12.10 39.17
N PHE A 512 -51.21 -13.28 38.76
CA PHE A 512 -50.38 -14.18 39.57
C PHE A 512 -48.91 -14.10 39.17
N LYS A 513 -48.01 -14.63 40.02
CA LYS A 513 -46.56 -14.58 39.75
C LYS A 513 -46.14 -15.57 38.67
N GLY A 514 -46.90 -16.66 38.51
CA GLY A 514 -46.73 -17.73 37.53
C GLY A 514 -47.14 -17.34 36.11
N HIS A 515 -47.41 -16.07 35.81
CA HIS A 515 -47.59 -15.61 34.43
C HIS A 515 -46.37 -15.93 33.55
N ASN A 516 -45.16 -15.81 34.11
CA ASN A 516 -43.93 -16.17 33.41
C ASN A 516 -43.83 -17.68 33.16
N ASP A 517 -44.25 -18.51 34.12
CA ASP A 517 -44.25 -19.97 33.98
C ASP A 517 -45.31 -20.43 32.98
N CYS A 518 -46.45 -19.73 32.90
CA CYS A 518 -47.45 -19.91 31.85
C CYS A 518 -46.87 -19.64 30.46
N ILE A 519 -46.11 -18.54 30.30
CA ILE A 519 -45.40 -18.23 29.05
C ILE A 519 -44.34 -19.29 28.72
N GLN A 520 -43.56 -19.74 29.70
CA GLN A 520 -42.55 -20.80 29.48
C GLN A 520 -43.18 -22.14 29.11
N ASN A 521 -44.24 -22.57 29.79
CA ASN A 521 -44.95 -23.80 29.46
C ASN A 521 -45.61 -23.72 28.08
N PHE A 522 -46.21 -22.57 27.75
CA PHE A 522 -46.76 -22.30 26.43
C PHE A 522 -45.71 -22.47 25.32
N ILE A 523 -44.56 -21.82 25.49
CA ILE A 523 -43.43 -21.90 24.55
C ILE A 523 -42.92 -23.34 24.44
N THR A 524 -42.72 -24.01 25.57
CA THR A 524 -42.19 -25.39 25.62
C THR A 524 -43.10 -26.35 24.86
N ASP A 525 -44.41 -26.26 25.05
CA ASP A 525 -45.39 -27.08 24.33
C ASP A 525 -45.48 -26.72 22.84
N CYS A 526 -45.33 -25.45 22.45
CA CYS A 526 -45.24 -25.05 21.04
C CYS A 526 -43.99 -25.60 20.33
N LEU A 527 -42.88 -25.78 21.05
CA LEU A 527 -41.62 -26.29 20.51
C LEU A 527 -41.55 -27.83 20.48
N LYS A 528 -42.45 -28.50 21.21
CA LYS A 528 -42.49 -29.96 21.37
C LYS A 528 -42.90 -30.63 20.05
N GLY A 529 -42.10 -31.57 19.55
CA GLY A 529 -42.39 -32.29 18.31
C GLY A 529 -42.01 -31.56 17.01
N TYR A 530 -41.70 -30.26 17.04
CA TYR A 530 -41.43 -29.50 15.82
C TYR A 530 -40.04 -29.74 15.24
N PHE A 531 -39.04 -29.93 16.11
CA PHE A 531 -37.63 -30.12 15.73
C PHE A 531 -37.15 -31.57 15.80
N ASP A 532 -38.05 -32.53 16.05
CA ASP A 532 -37.67 -33.93 16.28
C ASP A 532 -37.37 -34.70 14.97
N ASN A 533 -37.58 -34.07 13.80
CA ASN A 533 -37.23 -34.63 12.50
C ASN A 533 -35.74 -34.38 12.17
N PRO A 534 -34.88 -35.42 12.11
CA PRO A 534 -33.45 -35.26 11.89
C PRO A 534 -33.06 -34.77 10.49
N ASN A 535 -33.99 -34.81 9.51
CA ASN A 535 -33.73 -34.44 8.12
C ASN A 535 -34.08 -32.98 7.78
N ILE A 536 -34.56 -32.19 8.73
CA ILE A 536 -34.97 -30.81 8.46
C ILE A 536 -33.89 -29.85 9.01
N ASP A 537 -33.39 -28.95 8.15
CA ASP A 537 -32.46 -27.91 8.57
C ASP A 537 -33.15 -26.97 9.56
N ILE A 538 -32.64 -26.94 10.80
CA ILE A 538 -33.18 -26.14 11.90
C ILE A 538 -33.26 -24.66 11.49
N PHE A 539 -32.25 -24.15 10.77
CA PHE A 539 -32.23 -22.75 10.33
C PHE A 539 -33.38 -22.39 9.38
N SER A 540 -33.85 -23.33 8.55
CA SER A 540 -34.98 -23.10 7.64
C SER A 540 -36.35 -23.25 8.31
N SER A 541 -36.39 -24.01 9.41
CA SER A 541 -37.61 -24.33 10.15
C SER A 541 -37.99 -23.23 11.14
N ILE A 542 -36.98 -22.54 11.68
CA ILE A 542 -37.15 -21.49 12.68
C ILE A 542 -38.03 -20.33 12.16
N PRO A 543 -37.79 -19.73 10.98
CA PRO A 543 -38.64 -18.66 10.46
C PRO A 543 -40.11 -19.08 10.31
N GLN A 544 -40.34 -20.29 9.77
CA GLN A 544 -41.69 -20.83 9.59
C GLN A 544 -42.43 -21.05 10.92
N LEU A 545 -41.70 -21.49 11.95
CA LEU A 545 -42.25 -21.61 13.30
C LEU A 545 -42.63 -20.24 13.85
N PHE A 546 -41.75 -19.24 13.72
CA PHE A 546 -42.06 -17.90 14.20
C PHE A 546 -43.26 -17.29 13.48
N THR A 547 -43.44 -17.48 12.17
CA THR A 547 -44.63 -16.96 11.48
C THR A 547 -45.92 -17.58 12.06
N LYS A 548 -45.96 -18.91 12.21
CA LYS A 548 -47.13 -19.63 12.75
C LYS A 548 -47.41 -19.28 14.21
N VAL A 549 -46.37 -19.20 15.04
CA VAL A 549 -46.51 -18.97 16.47
C VAL A 549 -46.77 -17.50 16.78
N SER A 550 -46.24 -16.56 15.98
CA SER A 550 -46.49 -15.13 16.16
C SER A 550 -47.95 -14.75 15.90
N GLU A 551 -48.61 -15.35 14.91
CA GLU A 551 -50.06 -15.18 14.71
C GLU A 551 -50.86 -15.61 15.95
N LEU A 552 -50.48 -16.75 16.55
CA LEU A 552 -51.14 -17.29 17.73
C LEU A 552 -50.85 -16.45 18.99
N ILE A 553 -49.62 -15.94 19.15
CA ILE A 553 -49.25 -15.06 20.26
C ILE A 553 -50.01 -13.73 20.19
N ASN A 554 -50.10 -13.12 19.00
CA ASN A 554 -50.83 -11.88 18.77
C ASN A 554 -52.32 -12.00 19.09
N GLU A 555 -52.91 -13.18 18.96
CA GLU A 555 -54.32 -13.43 19.28
C GLU A 555 -54.55 -13.65 20.79
N LEU A 556 -53.58 -14.23 21.50
CA LEU A 556 -53.72 -14.71 22.88
C LEU A 556 -53.24 -13.74 23.97
N PHE A 557 -52.15 -12.99 23.74
CA PHE A 557 -51.50 -12.17 24.77
C PHE A 557 -51.73 -10.67 24.58
N ASP A 558 -51.89 -9.95 25.68
CA ASP A 558 -52.04 -8.49 25.68
C ASP A 558 -50.67 -7.77 25.48
N GLN A 559 -49.53 -8.48 25.63
CA GLN A 559 -48.16 -8.00 25.35
C GLN A 559 -47.38 -9.02 24.48
N PRO A 560 -47.57 -9.04 23.16
CA PRO A 560 -46.96 -10.05 22.28
C PRO A 560 -45.43 -9.93 22.18
N GLU A 561 -44.89 -8.71 22.20
CA GLU A 561 -43.45 -8.44 22.02
C GLU A 561 -42.56 -9.19 23.02
N LYS A 562 -42.93 -9.17 24.32
CA LYS A 562 -42.17 -9.85 25.39
C LYS A 562 -42.21 -11.37 25.26
N VAL A 563 -43.33 -11.91 24.77
CA VAL A 563 -43.50 -13.35 24.58
C VAL A 563 -42.68 -13.82 23.37
N ILE A 564 -42.66 -13.03 22.30
CA ILE A 564 -41.84 -13.28 21.11
C ILE A 564 -40.35 -13.20 21.46
N GLU A 565 -39.90 -12.17 22.20
CA GLU A 565 -38.51 -12.05 22.65
C GLU A 565 -38.08 -13.28 23.48
N ARG A 566 -38.95 -13.72 24.40
CA ARG A 566 -38.71 -14.91 25.21
C ARG A 566 -38.68 -16.20 24.37
N LEU A 567 -39.56 -16.33 23.39
CA LEU A 567 -39.57 -17.45 22.44
C LEU A 567 -38.26 -17.49 21.64
N ILE A 568 -37.78 -16.33 21.16
CA ILE A 568 -36.50 -16.23 20.43
C ILE A 568 -35.35 -16.70 21.32
N ILE A 569 -35.26 -16.23 22.57
CA ILE A 569 -34.23 -16.67 23.51
C ILE A 569 -34.28 -18.18 23.68
N THR A 570 -35.46 -18.75 23.98
CA THR A 570 -35.61 -20.20 24.20
C THR A 570 -35.21 -21.02 22.98
N VAL A 571 -35.60 -20.62 21.76
CA VAL A 571 -35.19 -21.32 20.52
C VAL A 571 -33.68 -21.25 20.33
N TYR A 572 -33.06 -20.09 20.55
CA TYR A 572 -31.62 -19.92 20.43
C TYR A 572 -30.84 -20.74 21.45
N THR A 573 -31.29 -20.78 22.71
CA THR A 573 -30.57 -21.47 23.81
C THR A 573 -30.84 -22.97 23.87
N GLU A 574 -32.08 -23.42 23.65
CA GLU A 574 -32.47 -24.82 23.86
C GLU A 574 -32.45 -25.66 22.58
N LYS A 575 -32.50 -25.05 21.40
CA LYS A 575 -32.51 -25.78 20.11
C LYS A 575 -31.30 -25.46 19.25
N LEU A 576 -31.02 -24.17 19.01
CA LEU A 576 -29.93 -23.78 18.11
C LEU A 576 -28.55 -24.05 18.72
N ALA A 577 -28.31 -23.66 19.99
CA ALA A 577 -27.01 -23.86 20.62
C ALA A 577 -26.59 -25.33 20.74
N PRO A 578 -27.46 -26.28 21.14
CA PRO A 578 -27.11 -27.71 21.13
C PRO A 578 -26.83 -28.25 19.73
N TYR A 579 -27.62 -27.85 18.72
CA TYR A 579 -27.38 -28.26 17.33
C TYR A 579 -26.01 -27.80 16.81
N VAL A 580 -25.64 -26.55 17.08
CA VAL A 580 -24.32 -26.02 16.72
C VAL A 580 -23.21 -26.78 17.44
N ARG A 581 -23.40 -27.09 18.73
CA ARG A 581 -22.46 -27.89 19.52
C ARG A 581 -22.25 -29.28 18.95
N ASP A 582 -23.33 -30.01 18.65
CA ASP A 582 -23.25 -31.37 18.13
C ASP A 582 -22.53 -31.44 16.77
N GLN A 583 -22.67 -30.40 15.94
CA GLN A 583 -22.00 -30.31 14.63
C GLN A 583 -20.50 -29.93 14.75
N LEU A 584 -20.11 -29.15 15.76
CA LEU A 584 -18.74 -28.63 15.89
C LEU A 584 -17.85 -29.50 16.80
N ASP A 585 -18.38 -30.02 17.90
CA ASP A 585 -17.64 -30.80 18.89
C ASP A 585 -17.11 -32.12 18.30
N ALA A 586 -17.74 -32.62 17.23
CA ALA A 586 -17.29 -33.79 16.47
C ALA A 586 -15.88 -33.60 15.84
N TYR A 587 -15.46 -32.37 15.58
CA TYR A 587 -14.22 -32.04 14.88
C TYR A 587 -13.21 -31.25 15.74
N GLU A 588 -13.64 -30.64 16.85
CA GLU A 588 -12.82 -29.70 17.64
C GLU A 588 -11.54 -30.30 18.27
N ARG A 589 -11.46 -31.63 18.45
CA ARG A 589 -10.32 -32.29 19.11
C ARG A 589 -9.41 -33.11 18.20
N SER A 590 -9.63 -33.09 16.88
CA SER A 590 -8.80 -33.87 15.97
C SER A 590 -7.56 -33.12 15.51
N SER A 591 -6.42 -33.80 15.51
CA SER A 591 -5.16 -33.32 14.92
C SER A 591 -5.07 -33.51 13.39
N ASP A 592 -6.09 -34.10 12.77
CA ASP A 592 -6.08 -34.38 11.32
C ASP A 592 -6.44 -33.11 10.52
N LEU A 593 -5.61 -32.75 9.53
CA LEU A 593 -5.78 -31.55 8.70
C LEU A 593 -7.16 -31.46 8.03
N ASP A 594 -7.64 -32.56 7.45
CA ASP A 594 -8.96 -32.63 6.80
C ASP A 594 -10.11 -32.33 7.77
N LYS A 595 -9.96 -32.75 9.03
CA LYS A 595 -10.98 -32.51 10.06
C LYS A 595 -10.91 -31.08 10.60
N MET A 596 -9.71 -30.50 10.72
CA MET A 596 -9.54 -29.08 11.04
C MET A 596 -10.19 -28.19 9.98
N GLU A 597 -9.97 -28.49 8.70
CA GLU A 597 -10.60 -27.74 7.61
C GLU A 597 -12.12 -27.89 7.63
N LYS A 598 -12.64 -29.12 7.82
CA LYS A 598 -14.08 -29.35 7.96
C LYS A 598 -14.68 -28.60 9.15
N TYR A 599 -13.98 -28.53 10.28
CA TYR A 599 -14.41 -27.73 11.43
C TYR A 599 -14.57 -26.25 11.05
N LEU A 600 -13.56 -25.65 10.43
CA LEU A 600 -13.58 -24.23 10.03
C LEU A 600 -14.65 -23.95 8.98
N GLN A 601 -14.81 -24.85 7.99
CA GLN A 601 -15.88 -24.75 6.98
C GLN A 601 -17.27 -24.86 7.60
N THR A 602 -17.45 -25.76 8.56
CA THR A 602 -18.73 -25.95 9.27
C THR A 602 -19.06 -24.74 10.14
N LEU A 603 -18.09 -24.24 10.91
CA LEU A 603 -18.24 -23.02 11.72
C LEU A 603 -18.61 -21.81 10.85
N PHE A 604 -17.90 -21.60 9.74
CA PHE A 604 -18.20 -20.56 8.77
C PHE A 604 -19.63 -20.67 8.21
N THR A 605 -20.03 -21.88 7.81
CA THR A 605 -21.35 -22.14 7.24
C THR A 605 -22.46 -21.92 8.27
N LEU A 606 -22.29 -22.40 9.50
CA LEU A 606 -23.26 -22.23 10.58
C LEU A 606 -23.43 -20.76 10.98
N ASN A 607 -22.34 -20.00 11.07
CA ASN A 607 -22.42 -18.56 11.37
C ASN A 607 -23.08 -17.78 10.21
N LYS A 608 -22.75 -18.10 8.96
CA LYS A 608 -23.43 -17.52 7.79
C LYS A 608 -24.93 -17.84 7.76
N LYS A 609 -25.33 -19.04 8.17
CA LYS A 609 -26.75 -19.40 8.32
C LYS A 609 -27.41 -18.64 9.48
N ALA A 610 -26.72 -18.45 10.60
CA ALA A 610 -27.23 -17.72 11.76
C ALA A 610 -27.43 -16.21 11.47
N THR A 611 -26.48 -15.58 10.79
CA THR A 611 -26.61 -14.19 10.34
C THR A 611 -27.73 -14.03 9.31
N LYS A 612 -27.86 -14.97 8.36
CA LYS A 612 -29.00 -15.00 7.43
C LYS A 612 -30.34 -15.15 8.16
N LEU A 613 -30.41 -16.03 9.16
CA LEU A 613 -31.59 -16.19 10.00
C LEU A 613 -31.96 -14.89 10.72
N SER A 614 -30.98 -14.19 11.31
CA SER A 614 -31.24 -12.90 11.96
C SER A 614 -31.79 -11.86 10.98
N ASN A 615 -31.28 -11.80 9.75
CA ASN A 615 -31.80 -10.91 8.72
C ASN A 615 -33.23 -11.31 8.29
N GLU A 616 -33.51 -12.60 8.15
CA GLU A 616 -34.86 -13.10 7.84
C GLU A 616 -35.86 -12.73 8.95
N LEU A 617 -35.48 -12.83 10.23
CA LEU A 617 -36.30 -12.42 11.37
C LEU A 617 -36.58 -10.90 11.40
N GLN A 618 -35.59 -10.08 11.01
CA GLN A 618 -35.77 -8.63 10.85
C GLN A 618 -36.72 -8.29 9.71
N THR A 619 -36.55 -8.92 8.54
CA THR A 619 -37.42 -8.66 7.38
C THR A 619 -38.88 -9.01 7.63
N GLN A 620 -39.12 -10.01 8.48
CA GLN A 620 -40.47 -10.45 8.87
C GLN A 620 -41.07 -9.63 10.01
N LYS A 621 -40.38 -8.59 10.53
CA LYS A 621 -40.81 -7.74 11.66
C LYS A 621 -41.18 -8.54 12.92
N ILE A 622 -40.52 -9.68 13.14
CA ILE A 622 -40.72 -10.49 14.35
C ILE A 622 -39.93 -9.88 15.52
N SER A 623 -38.79 -9.26 15.22
CA SER A 623 -37.98 -8.50 16.18
C SER A 623 -37.41 -7.25 15.50
N ASP A 624 -37.67 -6.09 16.08
CA ASP A 624 -37.24 -4.79 15.53
C ASP A 624 -35.83 -4.38 16.03
N ASP A 625 -35.26 -5.05 17.03
CA ASP A 625 -33.95 -4.70 17.61
C ASP A 625 -32.81 -5.54 16.99
N PRO A 626 -31.98 -4.97 16.09
CA PRO A 626 -30.84 -5.68 15.51
C PRO A 626 -29.74 -6.02 16.54
N ALA A 627 -29.60 -5.23 17.61
CA ALA A 627 -28.57 -5.47 18.62
C ALA A 627 -28.93 -6.68 19.51
N PHE A 628 -30.22 -6.93 19.74
CA PHE A 628 -30.69 -8.10 20.46
C PHE A 628 -30.36 -9.41 19.72
N LEU A 629 -30.67 -9.49 18.42
CA LEU A 629 -30.37 -10.67 17.60
C LEU A 629 -28.86 -10.92 17.48
N HIS A 630 -28.06 -9.86 17.37
CA HIS A 630 -26.60 -9.97 17.36
C HIS A 630 -26.05 -10.55 18.68
N LYS A 631 -26.55 -10.09 19.83
CA LYS A 631 -26.18 -10.64 21.15
C LYS A 631 -26.52 -12.13 21.29
N LEU A 632 -27.64 -12.58 20.71
CA LEU A 632 -28.02 -13.98 20.71
C LEU A 632 -27.09 -14.84 19.84
N ASN A 633 -26.73 -14.36 18.64
CA ASN A 633 -25.71 -15.01 17.81
C ASN A 633 -24.38 -15.08 18.57
N GLN A 634 -23.94 -13.99 19.21
CA GLN A 634 -22.75 -14.01 20.03
C GLN A 634 -22.86 -15.03 21.17
N HIS A 635 -24.00 -15.15 21.85
CA HIS A 635 -24.18 -16.14 22.91
C HIS A 635 -23.96 -17.59 22.42
N VAL A 636 -24.39 -17.91 21.20
CA VAL A 636 -24.19 -19.24 20.59
C VAL A 636 -22.74 -19.48 20.17
N PHE A 637 -22.08 -18.49 19.55
CA PHE A 637 -20.78 -18.69 18.89
C PHE A 637 -19.56 -18.20 19.67
N LYS A 638 -19.71 -17.44 20.77
CA LYS A 638 -18.61 -16.74 21.47
C LYS A 638 -17.46 -17.65 21.91
N SER A 639 -17.74 -18.86 22.40
CA SER A 639 -16.69 -19.81 22.79
C SER A 639 -15.84 -20.24 21.59
N TYR A 640 -16.48 -20.50 20.45
CA TYR A 640 -15.83 -20.95 19.23
C TYR A 640 -15.07 -19.81 18.55
N LEU A 641 -15.64 -18.60 18.50
CA LEU A 641 -14.99 -17.42 17.91
C LEU A 641 -13.75 -16.96 18.69
N LYS A 642 -13.73 -17.14 20.02
CA LYS A 642 -12.54 -16.81 20.83
C LYS A 642 -11.33 -17.69 20.49
N SER A 643 -11.57 -18.96 20.17
CA SER A 643 -10.51 -19.92 19.79
C SER A 643 -10.22 -19.94 18.29
N TYR A 644 -11.12 -19.37 17.47
CA TYR A 644 -11.08 -19.38 16.01
C TYR A 644 -9.76 -18.86 15.43
N SER A 645 -9.31 -17.67 15.87
CA SER A 645 -8.09 -17.03 15.35
C SER A 645 -6.88 -17.97 15.41
N LYS A 646 -6.68 -18.65 16.55
CA LYS A 646 -5.57 -19.58 16.73
C LYS A 646 -5.73 -20.84 15.87
N TYR A 647 -6.95 -21.37 15.78
CA TYR A 647 -7.26 -22.56 14.97
C TYR A 647 -7.08 -22.33 13.47
N GLU A 648 -7.57 -21.20 12.93
CA GLU A 648 -7.43 -20.87 11.51
C GLU A 648 -5.96 -20.71 11.12
N ILE A 649 -5.18 -19.97 11.92
CA ILE A 649 -3.75 -19.80 11.66
C ILE A 649 -3.03 -21.15 11.73
N ASN A 650 -3.25 -21.96 12.76
CA ASN A 650 -2.63 -23.29 12.86
C ASN A 650 -2.99 -24.19 11.66
N CYS A 651 -4.25 -24.21 11.23
CA CYS A 651 -4.68 -24.98 10.06
C CYS A 651 -3.96 -24.50 8.78
N LEU A 652 -3.83 -23.18 8.60
CA LEU A 652 -3.10 -22.60 7.48
C LEU A 652 -1.62 -22.98 7.52
N GLU A 653 -1.00 -22.99 8.71
CA GLU A 653 0.40 -23.41 8.88
C GLU A 653 0.63 -24.87 8.47
N GLU A 654 -0.25 -25.78 8.89
CA GLU A 654 -0.17 -27.21 8.53
C GLU A 654 -0.41 -27.42 7.02
N LYS A 655 -1.36 -26.69 6.41
CA LYS A 655 -1.56 -26.73 4.95
C LYS A 655 -0.31 -26.27 4.19
N PHE A 656 0.29 -25.16 4.62
CA PHE A 656 1.50 -24.62 4.01
C PHE A 656 2.66 -25.60 4.10
N GLN A 657 2.83 -26.22 5.26
CA GLN A 657 3.85 -27.23 5.49
C GLN A 657 3.65 -28.46 4.60
N MET A 658 2.40 -28.95 4.48
CA MET A 658 2.05 -30.05 3.56
C MET A 658 2.38 -29.70 2.09
N HIS A 659 2.07 -28.48 1.65
CA HIS A 659 2.40 -28.03 0.29
C HIS A 659 3.92 -27.97 0.05
N LEU A 660 4.70 -27.51 1.03
CA LEU A 660 6.16 -27.52 0.96
C LEU A 660 6.72 -28.96 0.92
N GLU A 661 6.25 -29.86 1.79
CA GLU A 661 6.69 -31.25 1.84
C GLU A 661 6.37 -32.02 0.55
N ARG A 662 5.25 -31.71 -0.10
CA ARG A 662 4.89 -32.28 -1.40
C ARG A 662 5.91 -31.94 -2.49
N ILE A 663 6.47 -30.73 -2.45
CA ILE A 663 7.48 -30.27 -3.40
C ILE A 663 8.86 -30.80 -3.03
N GLU A 664 9.19 -30.86 -1.73
CA GLU A 664 10.44 -31.48 -1.27
C GLU A 664 10.48 -32.99 -1.61
N SER A 665 9.33 -33.66 -1.63
CA SER A 665 9.22 -35.09 -1.98
C SER A 665 9.15 -35.37 -3.48
N SER A 666 8.60 -34.46 -4.29
CA SER A 666 8.68 -34.55 -5.76
C SER A 666 10.07 -34.15 -6.29
N GLY A 667 10.70 -33.15 -5.66
CA GLY A 667 12.00 -32.60 -6.05
C GLY A 667 13.18 -33.18 -5.28
N GLY A 668 13.37 -34.50 -5.31
CA GLY A 668 14.59 -35.22 -4.91
C GLY A 668 15.29 -34.76 -3.63
N GLN A 669 15.18 -35.55 -2.56
CA GLN A 669 15.86 -35.39 -1.25
C GLN A 669 17.21 -34.65 -1.31
N ARG A 670 17.36 -33.60 -0.48
CA ARG A 670 18.57 -33.29 0.33
C ARG A 670 18.39 -31.96 1.07
N ARG A 671 17.70 -31.98 2.22
CA ARG A 671 18.02 -31.04 3.30
C ARG A 671 19.41 -31.44 3.82
N ILE A 672 20.44 -30.63 3.54
CA ILE A 672 21.70 -30.72 4.29
C ILE A 672 21.39 -30.16 5.67
N LYS A 673 21.21 -31.02 6.66
CA LYS A 673 21.29 -30.60 8.07
C LYS A 673 22.71 -30.05 8.31
N PRO A 674 22.87 -28.98 9.11
CA PRO A 674 24.18 -28.44 9.44
C PRO A 674 24.88 -29.38 10.42
N THR A 675 25.53 -30.41 9.90
CA THR A 675 26.48 -31.24 10.66
C THR A 675 27.80 -31.23 9.91
N GLY A 676 28.83 -30.68 10.56
CA GLY A 676 30.11 -30.30 9.98
C GLY A 676 30.86 -31.45 9.29
N LEU A 677 30.65 -31.58 7.99
CA LEU A 677 31.44 -32.42 7.10
C LEU A 677 32.31 -31.52 6.21
N SER A 678 33.57 -31.96 6.02
CA SER A 678 34.61 -31.24 5.29
C SER A 678 34.24 -31.01 3.81
N ILE A 679 34.57 -29.82 3.32
CA ILE A 679 34.28 -29.30 1.97
C ILE A 679 34.87 -30.20 0.87
N THR A 680 35.88 -31.01 1.18
CA THR A 680 36.55 -31.91 0.23
C THR A 680 35.71 -33.12 -0.18
N ASP A 681 34.89 -33.68 0.73
CA ASP A 681 34.12 -34.90 0.46
C ASP A 681 32.85 -34.60 -0.37
N LEU A 682 32.33 -33.37 -0.26
CA LEU A 682 31.21 -32.85 -1.04
C LEU A 682 31.58 -32.61 -2.51
N ILE A 683 32.83 -32.24 -2.79
CA ILE A 683 33.34 -32.05 -4.15
C ILE A 683 33.47 -33.42 -4.84
N GLN A 684 33.88 -34.45 -4.10
CA GLN A 684 34.08 -35.79 -4.65
C GLN A 684 32.74 -36.50 -4.97
N GLN A 685 31.68 -36.24 -4.20
CA GLN A 685 30.33 -36.75 -4.53
C GLN A 685 29.65 -36.03 -5.71
N ARG A 686 30.00 -34.76 -6.00
CA ARG A 686 29.39 -33.99 -7.10
C ARG A 686 29.99 -34.31 -8.48
N LEU A 687 31.25 -34.73 -8.52
CA LEU A 687 31.94 -35.10 -9.77
C LEU A 687 31.45 -36.43 -10.37
N LEU A 688 30.81 -37.30 -9.58
CA LEU A 688 30.35 -38.63 -10.02
C LEU A 688 28.95 -38.63 -10.68
N ASN A 689 28.15 -37.59 -10.48
CA ASN A 689 26.80 -37.49 -11.07
C ASN A 689 26.78 -36.38 -12.13
N THR A 690 27.45 -36.63 -13.26
CA THR A 690 27.19 -35.88 -14.50
C THR A 690 26.30 -36.72 -15.40
N THR A 691 25.39 -36.04 -16.09
CA THR A 691 24.42 -36.52 -17.11
C THR A 691 23.01 -36.87 -16.59
N ASP A 692 22.05 -35.98 -16.93
CA ASP A 692 20.66 -36.26 -17.33
C ASP A 692 19.51 -36.44 -16.32
N GLN A 693 19.57 -35.98 -15.06
CA GLN A 693 18.39 -36.06 -14.14
C GLN A 693 18.12 -34.83 -13.25
N ALA A 694 18.44 -33.62 -13.69
CA ALA A 694 18.20 -32.39 -12.91
C ALA A 694 17.39 -31.33 -13.69
N ASP A 695 16.37 -31.78 -14.44
CA ASP A 695 15.58 -30.95 -15.36
C ASP A 695 14.33 -30.29 -14.75
N GLU A 696 13.99 -30.53 -13.48
CA GLU A 696 12.91 -29.78 -12.83
C GLU A 696 13.47 -28.68 -11.93
N SER A 697 13.32 -27.44 -12.40
CA SER A 697 13.30 -26.26 -11.55
C SER A 697 12.41 -26.52 -10.34
N ARG A 698 12.96 -26.46 -9.12
CA ARG A 698 12.20 -26.59 -7.87
C ARG A 698 11.19 -25.44 -7.65
N PHE A 699 11.24 -24.40 -8.46
CA PHE A 699 10.23 -23.37 -8.50
C PHE A 699 8.95 -23.91 -9.17
N SER A 700 7.99 -24.31 -8.34
CA SER A 700 6.65 -24.67 -8.81
C SER A 700 5.75 -23.43 -8.79
N PRO A 701 5.26 -22.95 -9.94
CA PRO A 701 4.23 -21.90 -9.98
C PRO A 701 2.93 -22.35 -9.29
N ASP A 702 2.69 -23.66 -9.22
CA ASP A 702 1.53 -24.26 -8.57
C ASP A 702 1.57 -24.09 -7.05
N LEU A 703 2.76 -23.99 -6.44
CA LEU A 703 2.90 -23.72 -5.01
C LEU A 703 2.36 -22.34 -4.66
N ALA A 704 2.82 -21.31 -5.35
CA ALA A 704 2.41 -19.93 -5.08
C ALA A 704 0.88 -19.80 -5.26
N ALA A 705 0.33 -20.41 -6.31
CA ALA A 705 -1.10 -20.43 -6.54
C ALA A 705 -1.89 -21.17 -5.43
N ALA A 706 -1.40 -22.33 -4.97
CA ALA A 706 -2.02 -23.11 -3.90
C ALA A 706 -2.03 -22.35 -2.56
N LEU A 707 -0.87 -21.82 -2.13
CA LEU A 707 -0.75 -21.06 -0.88
C LEU A 707 -1.64 -19.80 -0.90
N LEU A 708 -1.70 -19.11 -2.05
CA LEU A 708 -2.57 -17.95 -2.23
C LEU A 708 -4.05 -18.33 -2.19
N ASN A 709 -4.43 -19.47 -2.75
CA ASN A 709 -5.80 -19.95 -2.71
C ASN A 709 -6.23 -20.31 -1.27
N ASP A 710 -5.38 -21.00 -0.51
CA ASP A 710 -5.63 -21.27 0.91
C ASP A 710 -5.75 -19.98 1.72
N CYS A 711 -4.86 -19.02 1.50
CA CYS A 711 -4.96 -17.68 2.10
C CYS A 711 -6.29 -16.98 1.76
N LYS A 712 -6.75 -17.02 0.51
CA LYS A 712 -8.04 -16.45 0.11
C LYS A 712 -9.21 -17.11 0.83
N THR A 713 -9.20 -18.44 0.96
CA THR A 713 -10.25 -19.14 1.71
C THR A 713 -10.25 -18.74 3.18
N ALA A 714 -9.08 -18.65 3.81
CA ALA A 714 -8.94 -18.18 5.19
C ALA A 714 -9.41 -16.72 5.34
N LEU A 715 -9.06 -15.83 4.41
CA LEU A 715 -9.47 -14.42 4.44
C LEU A 715 -11.00 -14.27 4.34
N SER A 716 -11.66 -15.08 3.49
CA SER A 716 -13.13 -15.10 3.40
C SER A 716 -13.79 -15.50 4.73
N ARG A 717 -13.14 -16.40 5.49
CA ARG A 717 -13.62 -16.82 6.81
C ARG A 717 -13.34 -15.73 7.85
N ILE A 718 -12.14 -15.14 7.84
CA ILE A 718 -11.73 -14.07 8.78
C ILE A 718 -12.67 -12.88 8.68
N THR A 719 -12.97 -12.42 7.46
CA THR A 719 -13.88 -11.28 7.20
C THR A 719 -15.31 -11.52 7.67
N THR A 720 -15.74 -12.78 7.80
CA THR A 720 -17.09 -13.13 8.25
C THR A 720 -17.14 -13.48 9.74
N LEU A 721 -16.09 -14.10 10.28
CA LEU A 721 -16.06 -14.64 11.65
C LEU A 721 -15.38 -13.71 12.68
N SER A 722 -14.55 -12.76 12.23
CA SER A 722 -13.88 -11.78 13.10
C SER A 722 -14.52 -10.40 12.94
N GLU A 723 -14.70 -9.67 14.05
CA GLU A 723 -15.30 -8.33 14.05
C GLU A 723 -14.29 -7.24 14.45
N GLY A 724 -14.41 -6.05 13.87
CA GLY A 724 -13.65 -4.85 14.25
C GLY A 724 -12.12 -5.02 14.18
N SER A 725 -11.42 -4.70 15.28
CA SER A 725 -9.96 -4.73 15.35
C SER A 725 -9.36 -6.15 15.33
N GLU A 726 -10.13 -7.18 15.67
CA GLU A 726 -9.64 -8.57 15.61
C GLU A 726 -9.53 -9.06 14.16
N ALA A 727 -10.40 -8.57 13.27
CA ALA A 727 -10.36 -8.90 11.86
C ALA A 727 -9.07 -8.40 11.19
N SER A 728 -8.65 -7.17 11.48
CA SER A 728 -7.39 -6.63 10.96
C SER A 728 -6.18 -7.37 11.52
N GLU A 729 -6.20 -7.79 12.79
CA GLU A 729 -5.12 -8.56 13.41
C GLU A 729 -4.96 -9.95 12.79
N ASN A 730 -6.09 -10.63 12.55
CA ASN A 730 -6.11 -11.95 11.94
C ASN A 730 -5.68 -11.89 10.47
N THR A 731 -6.10 -10.86 9.73
CA THR A 731 -5.63 -10.58 8.36
C THR A 731 -4.11 -10.37 8.33
N LEU A 732 -3.56 -9.60 9.28
CA LEU A 732 -2.12 -9.42 9.42
C LEU A 732 -1.39 -10.74 9.67
N LYS A 733 -1.87 -11.56 10.62
CA LYS A 733 -1.28 -12.88 10.92
C LYS A 733 -1.28 -13.80 9.70
N CYS A 734 -2.39 -13.86 8.97
CA CYS A 734 -2.52 -14.66 7.76
C CYS A 734 -1.48 -14.25 6.69
N PHE A 735 -1.36 -12.95 6.41
CA PHE A 735 -0.43 -12.46 5.39
C PHE A 735 1.03 -12.60 5.81
N LEU A 736 1.37 -12.36 7.08
CA LEU A 736 2.72 -12.60 7.59
C LEU A 736 3.13 -14.07 7.45
N ARG A 737 2.19 -15.00 7.63
CA ARG A 737 2.49 -16.43 7.42
C ARG A 737 2.78 -16.75 5.97
N LEU A 738 2.00 -16.18 5.03
CA LEU A 738 2.26 -16.30 3.60
C LEU A 738 3.64 -15.75 3.22
N LEU A 739 3.99 -14.53 3.69
CA LEU A 739 5.30 -13.93 3.41
C LEU A 739 6.45 -14.77 3.94
N ASN A 740 6.30 -15.33 5.14
CA ASN A 740 7.34 -16.17 5.72
C ASN A 740 7.51 -17.50 4.97
N THR A 741 6.41 -18.18 4.62
CA THR A 741 6.48 -19.47 3.92
C THR A 741 6.89 -19.31 2.46
N LEU A 742 6.18 -18.48 1.69
CA LEU A 742 6.46 -18.33 0.26
C LEU A 742 7.73 -17.50 0.02
N GLY A 743 7.89 -16.38 0.74
CA GLY A 743 9.06 -15.50 0.60
C GLY A 743 10.32 -16.09 1.22
N ASN A 744 10.36 -16.21 2.56
CA ASN A 744 11.59 -16.56 3.28
C ASN A 744 11.94 -18.07 3.23
N GLN A 745 10.95 -18.96 3.29
CA GLN A 745 11.23 -20.41 3.33
C GLN A 745 11.39 -21.03 1.95
N HIS A 746 10.61 -20.61 0.95
CA HIS A 746 10.66 -21.17 -0.40
C HIS A 746 11.52 -20.34 -1.35
N ILE A 747 11.14 -19.10 -1.67
CA ILE A 747 11.84 -18.31 -2.70
C ILE A 747 13.27 -18.01 -2.28
N GLU A 748 13.51 -17.59 -1.03
CA GLU A 748 14.85 -17.28 -0.54
C GLU A 748 15.78 -18.50 -0.61
N THR A 749 15.31 -19.67 -0.17
CA THR A 749 16.11 -20.89 -0.17
C THR A 749 16.41 -21.36 -1.60
N GLU A 750 15.44 -21.31 -2.51
CA GLU A 750 15.64 -21.67 -3.91
C GLU A 750 16.56 -20.69 -4.65
N LEU A 751 16.49 -19.39 -4.35
CA LEU A 751 17.46 -18.40 -4.84
C LEU A 751 18.86 -18.69 -4.32
N GLN A 752 19.02 -19.03 -3.04
CA GLN A 752 20.31 -19.40 -2.46
C GLN A 752 20.90 -20.66 -3.13
N TYR A 753 20.07 -21.68 -3.38
CA TYR A 753 20.49 -22.87 -4.14
C TYR A 753 20.91 -22.54 -5.57
N SER A 754 20.11 -21.72 -6.25
CA SER A 754 20.39 -21.26 -7.63
C SER A 754 21.69 -20.45 -7.71
N LEU A 755 21.98 -19.65 -6.68
CA LEU A 755 23.19 -18.83 -6.58
C LEU A 755 24.45 -19.69 -6.37
N GLN A 756 24.34 -20.82 -5.65
CA GLN A 756 25.43 -21.79 -5.51
C GLN A 756 25.67 -22.62 -6.78
N ALA A 757 24.69 -22.69 -7.68
CA ALA A 757 24.81 -23.39 -8.95
C ALA A 757 25.55 -22.58 -10.03
N ILE A 758 25.78 -21.28 -9.80
CA ILE A 758 26.53 -20.43 -10.74
C ILE A 758 28.00 -20.88 -10.79
N PRO A 759 28.57 -21.13 -11.98
CA PRO A 759 29.99 -21.48 -12.11
C PRO A 759 30.92 -20.37 -11.58
N GLY A 760 32.18 -20.73 -11.31
CA GLY A 760 33.21 -19.77 -10.89
C GLY A 760 33.43 -18.62 -11.91
N PRO A 761 34.16 -17.56 -11.53
CA PRO A 761 34.25 -16.31 -12.30
C PRO A 761 34.95 -16.45 -13.67
N GLU A 762 35.75 -17.51 -13.89
CA GLU A 762 36.44 -17.75 -15.17
C GLU A 762 36.25 -19.20 -15.65
N PRO A 763 35.07 -19.54 -16.18
CA PRO A 763 34.81 -20.89 -16.66
C PRO A 763 35.57 -21.14 -17.97
N LYS A 764 35.99 -22.40 -18.19
CA LYS A 764 36.66 -22.84 -19.44
C LYS A 764 35.68 -23.20 -20.55
N GLN A 765 34.46 -23.58 -20.18
CA GLN A 765 33.36 -23.91 -21.10
C GLN A 765 32.29 -22.82 -21.04
N GLU A 766 31.44 -22.75 -22.07
CA GLU A 766 30.36 -21.77 -22.14
C GLU A 766 29.42 -21.95 -20.92
N PRO A 767 29.22 -20.90 -20.10
CA PRO A 767 28.44 -21.04 -18.87
C PRO A 767 26.94 -21.12 -19.18
N ASP A 768 26.30 -22.17 -18.66
CA ASP A 768 24.84 -22.31 -18.64
C ASP A 768 24.27 -21.68 -17.36
N ILE A 769 23.82 -20.43 -17.45
CA ILE A 769 23.36 -19.67 -16.28
C ILE A 769 21.87 -19.90 -16.07
N ARG A 770 21.57 -20.98 -15.36
CA ARG A 770 20.19 -21.32 -14.94
C ARG A 770 19.61 -20.32 -13.95
N PHE A 771 20.46 -19.51 -13.31
CA PHE A 771 20.05 -18.47 -12.36
C PHE A 771 19.03 -17.49 -12.95
N PHE A 772 19.10 -17.20 -14.25
CA PHE A 772 18.14 -16.28 -14.88
C PHE A 772 16.69 -16.81 -14.85
N HIS A 773 16.48 -18.13 -14.90
CA HIS A 773 15.14 -18.71 -14.70
C HIS A 773 14.63 -18.53 -13.27
N ALA A 774 15.52 -18.59 -12.26
CA ALA A 774 15.16 -18.32 -10.87
C ALA A 774 14.69 -16.87 -10.67
N ILE A 775 15.26 -15.91 -11.41
CA ILE A 775 14.80 -14.51 -11.43
C ILE A 775 13.38 -14.42 -11.97
N LEU A 776 13.08 -15.09 -13.10
CA LEU A 776 11.74 -15.12 -13.69
C LEU A 776 10.69 -15.66 -12.71
N HIS A 777 10.96 -16.82 -12.11
CA HIS A 777 10.04 -17.43 -11.14
C HIS A 777 9.84 -16.59 -9.89
N THR A 778 10.90 -15.93 -9.41
CA THR A 778 10.81 -15.02 -8.27
C THR A 778 9.96 -13.81 -8.62
N ASN A 779 10.17 -13.18 -9.77
CA ASN A 779 9.38 -12.04 -10.22
C ASN A 779 7.90 -12.38 -10.34
N ASN A 780 7.57 -13.53 -10.93
CA ASN A 780 6.19 -14.00 -11.06
C ASN A 780 5.55 -14.21 -9.67
N SER A 781 6.27 -14.83 -8.74
CA SER A 781 5.78 -15.06 -7.38
C SER A 781 5.57 -13.75 -6.61
N ILE A 782 6.50 -12.80 -6.73
CA ILE A 782 6.37 -11.46 -6.13
C ILE A 782 5.15 -10.72 -6.72
N GLN A 783 4.93 -10.78 -8.03
CA GLN A 783 3.76 -10.17 -8.66
C GLN A 783 2.45 -10.78 -8.16
N LEU A 784 2.39 -12.10 -7.95
CA LEU A 784 1.21 -12.76 -7.38
C LEU A 784 0.96 -12.33 -5.93
N ILE A 785 2.01 -12.24 -5.10
CA ILE A 785 1.91 -11.73 -3.72
C ILE A 785 1.45 -10.27 -3.72
N GLU A 786 2.01 -9.42 -4.58
CA GLU A 786 1.66 -8.00 -4.66
C GLU A 786 0.22 -7.81 -5.11
N ARG A 787 -0.22 -8.57 -6.12
CA ARG A 787 -1.62 -8.54 -6.58
C ARG A 787 -2.57 -8.96 -5.47
N TYR A 788 -2.24 -10.04 -4.74
CA TYR A 788 -3.04 -10.48 -3.59
C TYR A 788 -3.08 -9.42 -2.48
N PHE A 789 -1.94 -8.79 -2.18
CA PHE A 789 -1.85 -7.73 -1.19
C PHE A 789 -2.74 -6.53 -1.56
N VAL A 790 -2.61 -5.99 -2.77
CA VAL A 790 -3.34 -4.79 -3.19
C VAL A 790 -4.85 -5.06 -3.32
N MET A 791 -5.25 -6.23 -3.81
CA MET A 791 -6.65 -6.52 -4.08
C MET A 791 -7.44 -6.99 -2.87
N GLU A 792 -6.84 -7.81 -1.99
CA GLU A 792 -7.57 -8.50 -0.92
C GLU A 792 -7.17 -7.99 0.47
N ILE A 793 -5.88 -7.73 0.71
CA ILE A 793 -5.36 -7.42 2.06
C ILE A 793 -5.43 -5.93 2.37
N ALA A 794 -4.99 -5.08 1.45
CA ALA A 794 -4.91 -3.63 1.66
C ALA A 794 -6.26 -2.97 1.99
N PRO A 795 -7.39 -3.32 1.33
CA PRO A 795 -8.72 -2.79 1.67
C PRO A 795 -9.13 -3.05 3.12
N LEU A 796 -8.75 -4.20 3.68
CA LEU A 796 -9.12 -4.62 5.03
C LEU A 796 -8.26 -3.97 6.13
N LEU A 797 -7.13 -3.36 5.76
CA LEU A 797 -6.17 -2.76 6.69
C LEU A 797 -6.09 -1.23 6.59
N LEU A 798 -6.79 -0.62 5.64
CA LEU A 798 -6.84 0.83 5.43
C LEU A 798 -7.31 1.55 6.71
N GLY A 799 -6.46 2.44 7.23
CA GLY A 799 -6.76 3.22 8.44
C GLY A 799 -6.46 2.52 9.77
N THR A 800 -5.83 1.33 9.74
CA THR A 800 -5.44 0.59 10.96
C THR A 800 -3.96 0.80 11.30
N GLN A 801 -3.61 0.73 12.60
CA GLN A 801 -2.19 0.79 13.04
C GLN A 801 -1.35 -0.39 12.52
N GLN A 802 -2.00 -1.50 12.15
CA GLN A 802 -1.37 -2.73 11.66
C GLN A 802 -0.86 -2.62 10.21
N GLN A 803 -1.37 -1.65 9.43
CA GLN A 803 -0.94 -1.40 8.06
C GLN A 803 0.56 -1.12 7.97
N THR A 804 1.10 -0.30 8.88
CA THR A 804 2.53 0.06 8.90
C THR A 804 3.41 -1.15 9.17
N LEU A 805 3.04 -1.99 10.14
CA LEU A 805 3.81 -3.20 10.51
C LEU A 805 3.86 -4.20 9.35
N LEU A 806 2.75 -4.37 8.64
CA LEU A 806 2.65 -5.29 7.52
C LEU A 806 3.41 -4.79 6.29
N LEU A 807 3.35 -3.48 6.00
CA LEU A 807 4.17 -2.87 4.95
C LEU A 807 5.67 -3.03 5.24
N GLN A 808 6.11 -2.77 6.48
CA GLN A 808 7.50 -2.98 6.90
C GLN A 808 7.96 -4.43 6.73
N ALA A 809 7.11 -5.40 7.10
CA ALA A 809 7.42 -6.82 6.94
C ALA A 809 7.54 -7.21 5.45
N LYS A 810 6.61 -6.74 4.60
CA LYS A 810 6.65 -6.96 3.15
C LYS A 810 7.92 -6.37 2.53
N GLU A 811 8.22 -5.11 2.83
CA GLU A 811 9.41 -4.41 2.33
C GLU A 811 10.70 -5.11 2.77
N LYS A 812 10.75 -5.59 4.01
CA LYS A 812 11.91 -6.35 4.53
C LYS A 812 12.13 -7.64 3.73
N THR A 813 11.09 -8.47 3.57
CA THR A 813 11.22 -9.73 2.82
C THR A 813 11.56 -9.48 1.36
N PHE A 814 10.92 -8.51 0.69
CA PHE A 814 11.22 -8.21 -0.71
C PHE A 814 12.63 -7.66 -0.90
N GLY A 815 13.11 -6.81 0.02
CA GLY A 815 14.48 -6.30 0.01
C GLY A 815 15.53 -7.42 0.14
N GLN A 816 15.29 -8.42 0.98
CA GLN A 816 16.18 -9.58 1.10
C GLN A 816 16.25 -10.41 -0.19
N LEU A 817 15.10 -10.67 -0.82
CA LEU A 817 15.05 -11.40 -2.09
C LEU A 817 15.74 -10.63 -3.22
N GLU A 818 15.58 -9.31 -3.27
CA GLU A 818 16.23 -8.46 -4.25
C GLU A 818 17.76 -8.41 -4.06
N GLU A 819 18.24 -8.36 -2.81
CA GLU A 819 19.67 -8.43 -2.51
C GLU A 819 20.29 -9.72 -3.06
N LEU A 820 19.62 -10.86 -2.86
CA LEU A 820 20.06 -12.15 -3.39
C LEU A 820 20.06 -12.17 -4.93
N ILE A 821 19.02 -11.62 -5.56
CA ILE A 821 18.96 -11.48 -7.03
C ILE A 821 20.13 -10.64 -7.53
N ASN A 822 20.41 -9.51 -6.90
CA ASN A 822 21.50 -8.61 -7.29
C ASN A 822 22.87 -9.29 -7.18
N ILE A 823 23.13 -10.01 -6.09
CA ILE A 823 24.37 -10.78 -5.91
C ILE A 823 24.48 -11.86 -6.99
N GLY A 824 23.38 -12.56 -7.29
CA GLY A 824 23.38 -13.61 -8.30
C GLY A 824 23.55 -13.06 -9.73
N VAL A 825 22.94 -11.92 -10.07
CA VAL A 825 23.15 -11.23 -11.36
C VAL A 825 24.60 -10.78 -11.51
N ASP A 826 25.19 -10.16 -10.49
CA ASP A 826 26.59 -9.73 -10.55
C ASP A 826 27.55 -10.91 -10.75
N LYS A 827 27.32 -12.02 -10.04
CA LYS A 827 28.08 -13.27 -10.23
C LYS A 827 27.88 -13.87 -11.62
N ALA A 828 26.64 -13.92 -12.10
CA ALA A 828 26.29 -14.42 -13.42
C ALA A 828 26.98 -13.60 -14.53
N LEU A 829 26.85 -12.28 -14.51
CA LEU A 829 27.50 -11.40 -15.48
C LEU A 829 29.02 -11.49 -15.39
N SER A 830 29.59 -11.56 -14.19
CA SER A 830 31.04 -11.72 -14.01
C SER A 830 31.54 -13.05 -14.58
N CYS A 831 30.77 -14.14 -14.43
CA CYS A 831 31.06 -15.45 -15.02
C CYS A 831 31.04 -15.40 -16.57
N ILE A 832 30.04 -14.76 -17.17
CA ILE A 832 29.97 -14.55 -18.64
C ILE A 832 31.17 -13.74 -19.12
N ILE A 833 31.46 -12.63 -18.45
CA ILE A 833 32.57 -11.74 -18.81
C ILE A 833 33.92 -12.45 -18.65
N GLY A 834 34.10 -13.28 -17.62
CA GLY A 834 35.30 -14.09 -17.47
C GLY A 834 35.45 -15.17 -18.55
N TYR A 835 34.34 -15.78 -18.99
CA TYR A 835 34.38 -16.68 -20.16
C TYR A 835 34.81 -15.94 -21.43
N VAL A 836 34.24 -14.76 -21.69
CA VAL A 836 34.62 -13.93 -22.85
C VAL A 836 36.07 -13.48 -22.75
N ARG A 837 36.57 -13.16 -21.55
CA ARG A 837 37.99 -12.86 -21.31
C ARG A 837 38.88 -14.05 -21.70
N ASN A 838 38.49 -15.28 -21.37
CA ASN A 838 39.23 -16.48 -21.76
C ASN A 838 39.30 -16.62 -23.28
N ILE A 839 38.19 -16.37 -23.99
CA ILE A 839 38.18 -16.37 -25.47
C ILE A 839 39.12 -15.30 -26.03
N LEU A 840 39.08 -14.08 -25.50
CA LEU A 840 39.96 -12.97 -25.94
C LEU A 840 41.45 -13.26 -25.68
N ASN A 841 41.78 -13.92 -24.57
CA ASN A 841 43.16 -14.29 -24.26
C ASN A 841 43.77 -15.34 -25.21
N GLU A 842 42.95 -16.03 -26.04
CA GLU A 842 43.45 -16.92 -27.10
C GLU A 842 44.07 -16.15 -28.28
N GLN A 843 43.87 -14.82 -28.35
CA GLN A 843 44.36 -13.97 -29.44
C GLN A 843 45.87 -13.69 -29.33
N LYS A 844 46.60 -13.88 -30.43
CA LYS A 844 48.07 -13.81 -30.43
C LYS A 844 48.56 -12.41 -30.77
N ARG A 845 49.75 -12.04 -30.25
CA ARG A 845 50.40 -10.75 -30.60
C ARG A 845 50.72 -10.62 -32.09
N SER A 846 50.96 -11.74 -32.77
CA SER A 846 51.17 -11.80 -34.22
C SER A 846 49.96 -11.33 -35.04
N ASP A 847 48.75 -11.39 -34.47
CA ASP A 847 47.51 -11.06 -35.16
C ASP A 847 47.39 -9.54 -35.39
N PHE A 848 48.04 -8.74 -34.53
CA PHE A 848 48.06 -7.27 -34.58
C PHE A 848 49.42 -6.68 -34.98
N LYS A 849 50.41 -7.54 -35.23
CA LYS A 849 51.72 -7.18 -35.78
C LYS A 849 52.15 -8.21 -36.84
N PRO A 850 51.41 -8.36 -37.95
CA PRO A 850 51.80 -9.25 -39.04
C PRO A 850 53.11 -8.77 -39.69
N GLU A 851 53.96 -9.73 -40.09
CA GLU A 851 55.22 -9.46 -40.80
C GLU A 851 55.02 -9.11 -42.28
N SER A 852 53.82 -9.32 -42.82
CA SER A 852 53.44 -9.00 -44.20
C SER A 852 52.25 -8.05 -44.24
N ASP A 853 52.28 -7.08 -45.15
CA ASP A 853 51.18 -6.15 -45.41
C ASP A 853 50.05 -6.87 -46.18
N LEU A 854 49.33 -7.74 -45.47
CA LEU A 854 48.15 -8.42 -45.98
C LEU A 854 46.95 -7.46 -45.95
N PHE A 855 46.20 -7.41 -47.06
CA PHE A 855 44.91 -6.71 -47.11
C PHE A 855 43.89 -7.44 -46.22
N ILE A 856 43.61 -6.87 -45.05
CA ILE A 856 42.65 -7.41 -44.08
C ILE A 856 41.28 -6.76 -44.34
N THR A 857 40.31 -7.56 -44.79
CA THR A 857 38.94 -7.12 -45.07
C THR A 857 37.89 -7.66 -44.10
N GLU A 858 38.26 -8.60 -43.22
CA GLU A 858 37.33 -9.27 -42.29
C GLU A 858 37.77 -9.12 -40.83
N CYS A 859 36.82 -9.21 -39.91
CA CYS A 859 37.09 -9.29 -38.47
C CYS A 859 37.76 -10.62 -38.09
N SER A 860 38.38 -10.66 -36.90
CA SER A 860 39.08 -11.83 -36.39
C SER A 860 38.11 -12.98 -36.02
N VAL A 861 38.62 -14.22 -36.09
CA VAL A 861 37.86 -15.42 -35.68
C VAL A 861 37.45 -15.34 -34.21
N ILE A 862 38.31 -14.74 -33.37
CA ILE A 862 38.05 -14.52 -31.95
C ILE A 862 36.91 -13.51 -31.77
N CYS A 863 36.91 -12.40 -32.51
CA CYS A 863 35.81 -11.43 -32.49
C CYS A 863 34.45 -12.09 -32.80
N ARG A 864 34.37 -12.90 -33.86
CA ARG A 864 33.13 -13.63 -34.20
C ARG A 864 32.66 -14.57 -33.10
N ARG A 865 33.58 -15.29 -32.44
CA ARG A 865 33.26 -16.18 -31.32
C ARG A 865 32.74 -15.40 -30.11
N VAL A 866 33.36 -14.26 -29.79
CA VAL A 866 32.92 -13.36 -28.73
C VAL A 866 31.53 -12.82 -29.00
N VAL A 867 31.29 -12.25 -30.19
CA VAL A 867 29.98 -11.71 -30.59
C VAL A 867 28.91 -12.78 -30.49
N ARG A 868 29.15 -13.99 -31.02
CA ARG A 868 28.19 -15.10 -30.93
C ARG A 868 27.86 -15.48 -29.48
N SER A 869 28.86 -15.55 -28.61
CA SER A 869 28.68 -15.86 -27.19
C SER A 869 27.84 -14.79 -26.48
N ILE A 870 28.17 -13.51 -26.68
CA ILE A 870 27.42 -12.38 -26.13
C ILE A 870 25.96 -12.41 -26.62
N GLU A 871 25.74 -12.61 -27.92
CA GLU A 871 24.39 -12.64 -28.50
C GLU A 871 23.53 -13.79 -27.97
N ASN A 872 24.13 -14.98 -27.79
CA ASN A 872 23.44 -16.11 -27.17
C ASN A 872 23.00 -15.78 -25.73
N GLN A 873 23.85 -15.12 -24.94
CA GLN A 873 23.54 -14.76 -23.56
C GLN A 873 22.49 -13.62 -23.48
N ILE A 874 22.54 -12.65 -24.39
CA ILE A 874 21.49 -11.62 -24.53
C ILE A 874 20.15 -12.29 -24.85
N ALA A 875 20.10 -13.22 -25.80
CA ALA A 875 18.85 -13.92 -26.16
C ALA A 875 18.25 -14.70 -24.98
N ARG A 876 19.08 -15.31 -24.13
CA ARG A 876 18.63 -15.99 -22.90
C ARG A 876 18.10 -15.01 -21.86
N LEU A 877 18.76 -13.86 -21.69
CA LEU A 877 18.30 -12.77 -20.82
C LEU A 877 16.95 -12.20 -21.28
N GLU A 878 16.77 -12.01 -22.59
CA GLU A 878 15.51 -11.54 -23.18
C GLU A 878 14.35 -12.52 -22.98
N GLN A 879 14.60 -13.81 -22.74
CA GLN A 879 13.57 -14.81 -22.45
C GLN A 879 13.21 -14.92 -20.95
N THR A 880 14.04 -14.34 -20.07
CA THR A 880 13.97 -14.58 -18.62
C THR A 880 13.75 -13.31 -17.80
N ALA A 881 14.04 -12.13 -18.35
CA ALA A 881 13.83 -10.84 -17.71
C ALA A 881 13.07 -9.90 -18.65
N ASP A 882 12.14 -9.12 -18.08
CA ASP A 882 11.27 -8.21 -18.83
C ASP A 882 11.43 -6.73 -18.40
N GLY A 883 10.98 -5.84 -19.28
CA GLY A 883 10.81 -4.42 -19.01
C GLY A 883 12.08 -3.73 -18.52
N LYS A 884 11.96 -2.97 -17.42
CA LYS A 884 13.06 -2.17 -16.87
C LYS A 884 14.21 -3.02 -16.32
N ASN A 885 13.91 -4.19 -15.74
CA ASN A 885 14.93 -5.09 -15.20
C ASN A 885 15.86 -5.59 -16.30
N LEU A 886 15.29 -5.99 -17.44
CA LEU A 886 16.06 -6.36 -18.62
C LEU A 886 16.98 -5.23 -19.09
N THR A 887 16.45 -4.01 -19.24
CA THR A 887 17.26 -2.87 -19.71
C THR A 887 18.42 -2.53 -18.77
N SER A 888 18.23 -2.67 -17.46
CA SER A 888 19.27 -2.42 -16.46
C SER A 888 20.38 -3.48 -16.51
N ILE A 889 19.99 -4.77 -16.57
CA ILE A 889 20.93 -5.89 -16.67
C ILE A 889 21.73 -5.81 -17.97
N LEU A 890 21.06 -5.55 -19.10
CA LEU A 890 21.73 -5.40 -20.40
C LEU A 890 22.67 -4.18 -20.42
N ASN A 891 22.31 -3.09 -19.76
CA ASN A 891 23.19 -1.93 -19.64
C ASN A 891 24.46 -2.26 -18.84
N ASP A 892 24.36 -2.88 -17.66
CA ASP A 892 25.54 -3.29 -16.87
C ASP A 892 26.39 -4.32 -17.63
N PHE A 893 25.74 -5.29 -18.29
CA PHE A 893 26.42 -6.27 -19.11
C PHE A 893 27.20 -5.61 -20.26
N GLY A 894 26.58 -4.67 -20.96
CA GLY A 894 27.20 -3.91 -22.05
C GLY A 894 28.37 -3.03 -21.59
N LEU A 895 28.26 -2.40 -20.40
CA LEU A 895 29.36 -1.62 -19.81
C LEU A 895 30.56 -2.49 -19.43
N ARG A 896 30.32 -3.66 -18.83
CA ARG A 896 31.40 -4.62 -18.51
C ARG A 896 32.05 -5.18 -19.78
N PHE A 897 31.25 -5.43 -20.81
CA PHE A 897 31.76 -5.87 -22.11
C PHE A 897 32.62 -4.79 -22.78
N HIS A 898 32.16 -3.53 -22.81
CA HIS A 898 32.95 -2.40 -23.31
C HIS A 898 34.28 -2.26 -22.57
N ARG A 899 34.27 -2.34 -21.24
CA ARG A 899 35.49 -2.29 -20.43
C ARG A 899 36.45 -3.43 -20.77
N LEU A 900 35.93 -4.66 -20.87
CA LEU A 900 36.74 -5.83 -21.24
C LEU A 900 37.40 -5.67 -22.62
N VAL A 901 36.66 -5.18 -23.60
CA VAL A 901 37.19 -4.92 -24.96
C VAL A 901 38.23 -3.80 -24.93
N THR A 902 37.98 -2.72 -24.19
CA THR A 902 38.93 -1.60 -24.03
C THR A 902 40.24 -2.09 -23.40
N ASP A 903 40.16 -2.82 -22.29
CA ASP A 903 41.33 -3.41 -21.61
C ASP A 903 42.09 -4.38 -22.53
N HIS A 904 41.39 -5.08 -23.44
CA HIS A 904 42.01 -5.95 -24.44
C HIS A 904 42.80 -5.17 -25.49
N VAL A 905 42.30 -4.01 -25.95
CA VAL A 905 43.02 -3.14 -26.90
C VAL A 905 44.40 -2.75 -26.34
N PHE A 906 44.44 -2.33 -25.08
CA PHE A 906 45.67 -1.87 -24.42
C PHE A 906 46.72 -2.96 -24.19
N LYS A 907 46.42 -4.25 -24.43
CA LYS A 907 47.39 -5.35 -24.28
C LYS A 907 48.34 -5.52 -25.47
N PHE A 908 48.07 -4.85 -26.60
CA PHE A 908 48.80 -5.07 -27.86
C PHE A 908 49.44 -3.79 -28.39
N GLU A 909 50.47 -3.98 -29.22
CA GLU A 909 51.04 -2.94 -30.07
C GLU A 909 50.61 -3.19 -31.51
N TYR A 910 50.39 -2.11 -32.27
CA TYR A 910 49.76 -2.18 -33.59
C TYR A 910 50.66 -1.63 -34.70
N ASN A 911 50.79 -2.36 -35.81
CA ASN A 911 51.18 -1.80 -37.11
C ASN A 911 49.91 -1.41 -37.90
N ILE A 912 50.06 -0.78 -39.07
CA ILE A 912 48.90 -0.29 -39.86
C ILE A 912 47.94 -1.43 -40.19
N SER A 913 48.46 -2.57 -40.66
CA SER A 913 47.68 -3.77 -40.99
C SER A 913 46.94 -4.36 -39.77
N GLY A 914 47.59 -4.42 -38.60
CA GLY A 914 46.97 -4.87 -37.35
C GLY A 914 45.98 -3.86 -36.77
N GLY A 915 46.22 -2.57 -36.96
CA GLY A 915 45.27 -1.50 -36.62
C GLY A 915 43.98 -1.61 -37.45
N LEU A 916 44.09 -1.94 -38.73
CA LEU A 916 42.94 -2.22 -39.60
C LEU A 916 42.13 -3.44 -39.13
N MET A 917 42.80 -4.54 -38.72
CA MET A 917 42.13 -5.70 -38.11
C MET A 917 41.36 -5.29 -36.85
N MET A 918 41.99 -4.54 -35.96
CA MET A 918 41.35 -4.09 -34.73
C MET A 918 40.16 -3.15 -34.99
N LEU A 919 40.27 -2.29 -36.00
CA LEU A 919 39.17 -1.42 -36.43
C LEU A 919 37.98 -2.22 -36.94
N GLN A 920 38.20 -3.33 -37.65
CA GLN A 920 37.11 -4.25 -38.05
C GLN A 920 36.49 -4.98 -36.84
N ASP A 921 37.31 -5.44 -35.90
CA ASP A 921 36.83 -6.07 -34.66
C ASP A 921 35.95 -5.11 -33.83
N ILE A 922 36.39 -3.87 -33.63
CA ILE A 922 35.60 -2.85 -32.93
C ILE A 922 34.34 -2.47 -33.72
N SER A 923 34.39 -2.49 -35.06
CA SER A 923 33.20 -2.25 -35.89
C SER A 923 32.13 -3.32 -35.67
N GLU A 924 32.52 -4.59 -35.56
CA GLU A 924 31.60 -5.69 -35.22
C GLU A 924 31.10 -5.61 -33.76
N TYR A 925 31.97 -5.29 -32.80
CA TYR A 925 31.53 -5.07 -31.42
C TYR A 925 30.56 -3.88 -31.29
N LYS A 926 30.78 -2.80 -32.07
CA LYS A 926 29.85 -1.67 -32.17
C LYS A 926 28.50 -2.09 -32.76
N LYS A 927 28.46 -2.96 -33.77
CA LYS A 927 27.19 -3.53 -34.27
C LYS A 927 26.50 -4.34 -33.18
N CYS A 928 27.25 -5.18 -32.46
CA CYS A 928 26.74 -5.96 -31.32
C CYS A 928 26.21 -5.06 -30.19
N SER A 929 26.83 -3.90 -29.95
CA SER A 929 26.45 -2.95 -28.89
C SER A 929 24.98 -2.50 -28.95
N LYS A 930 24.40 -2.45 -30.16
CA LYS A 930 22.98 -2.11 -30.39
C LYS A 930 22.02 -3.12 -29.75
N LYS A 931 22.42 -4.39 -29.65
CA LYS A 931 21.60 -5.47 -29.08
C LYS A 931 21.41 -5.32 -27.57
N PHE A 932 22.27 -4.56 -26.88
CA PHE A 932 22.11 -4.27 -25.44
C PHE A 932 21.01 -3.25 -25.15
N ARG A 933 20.41 -2.60 -26.18
CA ARG A 933 19.33 -1.61 -26.05
C ARG A 933 19.68 -0.44 -25.11
N SER A 934 20.96 -0.08 -25.03
CA SER A 934 21.46 1.03 -24.20
C SER A 934 22.17 2.07 -25.07
N SER A 935 21.64 3.30 -25.07
CA SER A 935 22.26 4.45 -25.76
C SER A 935 23.64 4.78 -25.19
N THR A 936 23.87 4.54 -23.90
CA THR A 936 25.18 4.78 -23.27
C THR A 936 26.22 3.81 -23.81
N VAL A 937 25.89 2.52 -23.91
CA VAL A 937 26.80 1.49 -24.43
C VAL A 937 27.11 1.75 -25.91
N GLU A 938 26.11 2.13 -26.72
CA GLU A 938 26.31 2.48 -28.13
C GLU A 938 27.22 3.71 -28.32
N GLN A 939 27.04 4.75 -27.48
CA GLN A 939 27.91 5.92 -27.47
C GLN A 939 29.36 5.54 -27.10
N LEU A 940 29.55 4.71 -26.07
CA LEU A 940 30.89 4.28 -25.64
C LEU A 940 31.61 3.48 -26.73
N PHE A 941 30.93 2.51 -27.38
CA PHE A 941 31.53 1.79 -28.51
C PHE A 941 31.76 2.68 -29.74
N SER A 942 30.98 3.75 -29.92
CA SER A 942 31.23 4.75 -30.98
C SER A 942 32.48 5.57 -30.70
N ILE A 943 32.71 5.95 -29.44
CA ILE A 943 33.93 6.62 -28.98
C ILE A 943 35.13 5.69 -29.12
N LEU A 944 35.02 4.44 -28.68
CA LEU A 944 36.09 3.45 -28.80
C LEU A 944 36.47 3.18 -30.26
N HIS A 945 35.49 3.13 -31.16
CA HIS A 945 35.72 3.02 -32.61
C HIS A 945 36.52 4.21 -33.14
N ALA A 946 36.18 5.45 -32.75
CA ALA A 946 36.93 6.64 -33.11
C ALA A 946 38.37 6.63 -32.54
N LEU A 947 38.55 6.16 -31.30
CA LEU A 947 39.87 6.04 -30.67
C LEU A 947 40.75 4.99 -31.39
N VAL A 948 40.19 3.84 -31.76
CA VAL A 948 40.93 2.80 -32.50
C VAL A 948 41.26 3.23 -33.93
N ASN A 949 40.48 4.13 -34.53
CA ASN A 949 40.81 4.72 -35.83
C ASN A 949 42.16 5.47 -35.81
N LEU A 950 42.55 6.05 -34.67
CA LEU A 950 43.86 6.71 -34.50
C LEU A 950 45.05 5.76 -34.68
N LEU A 951 44.85 4.44 -34.55
CA LEU A 951 45.89 3.44 -34.79
C LEU A 951 46.22 3.25 -36.27
N VAL A 952 45.31 3.65 -37.17
CA VAL A 952 45.40 3.43 -38.62
C VAL A 952 45.76 4.73 -39.37
N VAL A 953 45.35 5.89 -38.84
CA VAL A 953 45.52 7.18 -39.50
C VAL A 953 47.00 7.50 -39.77
N VAL A 954 47.29 8.06 -40.94
CA VAL A 954 48.65 8.50 -41.30
C VAL A 954 49.07 9.66 -40.39
N PRO A 955 50.32 9.70 -39.88
CA PRO A 955 50.79 10.73 -38.93
C PRO A 955 50.42 12.17 -39.27
N ASP A 956 50.50 12.56 -40.54
CA ASP A 956 50.23 13.93 -41.00
C ASP A 956 48.77 14.36 -40.77
N ASN A 957 47.83 13.42 -40.80
CA ASN A 957 46.40 13.67 -40.64
C ASN A 957 45.91 13.48 -39.20
N LEU A 958 46.80 13.05 -38.29
CA LEU A 958 46.45 12.71 -36.91
C LEU A 958 45.93 13.93 -36.13
N ARG A 959 46.51 15.12 -36.40
CA ARG A 959 46.07 16.39 -35.82
C ARG A 959 44.62 16.71 -36.16
N GLN A 960 44.26 16.59 -37.44
CA GLN A 960 42.92 16.90 -37.92
C GLN A 960 41.86 15.97 -37.29
N VAL A 961 42.15 14.66 -37.23
CA VAL A 961 41.22 13.67 -36.69
C VAL A 961 41.01 13.83 -35.17
N VAL A 962 42.04 14.24 -34.43
CA VAL A 962 41.95 14.53 -32.99
C VAL A 962 41.08 15.75 -32.70
N THR A 963 41.08 16.74 -33.59
CA THR A 963 40.29 17.98 -33.44
C THR A 963 38.83 17.86 -33.89
N GLU A 964 38.43 16.75 -34.51
CA GLU A 964 37.11 16.57 -35.11
C GLU A 964 36.24 15.53 -34.35
N GLY A 965 34.91 15.75 -34.34
CA GLY A 965 33.92 14.75 -33.93
C GLY A 965 33.92 14.37 -32.44
N HIS A 966 33.80 13.07 -32.14
CA HIS A 966 33.65 12.52 -30.78
C HIS A 966 34.94 12.57 -29.95
N LEU A 967 36.08 12.83 -30.58
CA LEU A 967 37.40 12.88 -29.92
C LEU A 967 37.70 14.25 -29.31
N ALA A 968 37.07 15.32 -29.81
CA ALA A 968 37.24 16.69 -29.31
C ALA A 968 36.79 16.87 -27.85
N SER A 969 35.86 16.04 -27.38
CA SER A 969 35.35 16.07 -26.00
C SER A 969 36.16 15.22 -25.00
N LEU A 970 37.20 14.50 -25.44
CA LEU A 970 38.00 13.62 -24.59
C LEU A 970 39.25 14.33 -24.04
N THR A 971 39.72 13.90 -22.88
CA THR A 971 40.97 14.40 -22.32
C THR A 971 42.17 13.92 -23.14
N ARG A 972 43.19 14.78 -23.24
CA ARG A 972 44.39 14.54 -24.06
C ARG A 972 45.13 13.26 -23.64
N ASP A 973 45.17 12.97 -22.34
CA ASP A 973 45.82 11.79 -21.79
C ASP A 973 45.23 10.49 -22.34
N ILE A 974 43.90 10.44 -22.54
CA ILE A 974 43.22 9.27 -23.11
C ILE A 974 43.62 9.10 -24.57
N ILE A 975 43.62 10.17 -25.36
CA ILE A 975 44.01 10.14 -26.77
C ILE A 975 45.47 9.71 -26.92
N GLU A 976 46.37 10.28 -26.11
CA GLU A 976 47.79 9.92 -26.12
C GLU A 976 48.00 8.44 -25.77
N SER A 977 47.27 7.91 -24.79
CA SER A 977 47.38 6.51 -24.38
C SER A 977 47.07 5.51 -25.52
N PHE A 978 46.16 5.84 -26.43
CA PHE A 978 45.87 5.02 -27.61
C PHE A 978 46.93 5.19 -28.69
N VAL A 979 47.41 6.42 -28.94
CA VAL A 979 48.44 6.67 -29.96
C VAL A 979 49.79 6.03 -29.57
N GLN A 980 50.08 5.90 -28.28
CA GLN A 980 51.24 5.18 -27.75
C GLN A 980 51.27 3.68 -28.11
N LEU A 981 50.11 3.09 -28.44
CA LEU A 981 50.02 1.68 -28.84
C LEU A 981 50.53 1.42 -30.27
N ARG A 982 50.84 2.47 -31.04
CA ARG A 982 51.34 2.32 -32.40
C ARG A 982 52.83 1.99 -32.42
N THR A 983 53.25 1.10 -33.31
CA THR A 983 54.67 0.74 -33.47
C THR A 983 55.54 1.89 -33.98
N ASP A 984 54.96 2.87 -34.67
CA ASP A 984 55.63 4.08 -35.19
C ASP A 984 55.61 5.27 -34.21
N TYR A 985 55.08 5.12 -33.01
CA TYR A 985 54.94 6.21 -32.03
C TYR A 985 56.25 7.00 -31.79
N LYS A 986 57.35 6.27 -31.56
CA LYS A 986 58.67 6.86 -31.31
C LYS A 986 59.38 7.31 -32.59
N SER A 987 59.23 6.57 -33.69
CA SER A 987 59.92 6.86 -34.96
C SER A 987 59.32 8.07 -35.68
N ALA A 988 58.00 8.25 -35.63
CA ALA A 988 57.28 9.36 -36.24
C ALA A 988 57.13 10.59 -35.31
N ARG A 989 57.67 10.55 -34.08
CA ARG A 989 57.58 11.62 -33.07
C ARG A 989 56.13 12.07 -32.81
N LEU A 990 55.20 11.12 -32.73
CA LEU A 990 53.76 11.41 -32.64
C LEU A 990 53.36 12.20 -31.38
N HIS A 991 54.16 12.12 -30.31
CA HIS A 991 53.98 12.93 -29.11
C HIS A 991 53.95 14.44 -29.42
N ALA A 992 54.87 14.94 -30.25
CA ALA A 992 54.94 16.37 -30.65
C ALA A 992 53.76 16.80 -31.54
N MET A 993 53.14 15.85 -32.24
CA MET A 993 51.96 16.14 -33.06
C MET A 993 50.70 16.33 -32.22
N ILE A 994 50.69 15.85 -30.97
CA ILE A 994 49.58 15.95 -30.02
C ILE A 994 49.81 17.09 -29.01
N THR A 995 51.06 17.47 -28.72
CA THR A 995 51.43 18.44 -27.66
C THR A 995 51.61 19.90 -28.07
N ASP A 996 51.86 20.23 -29.34
CA ASP A 996 52.03 21.64 -29.76
C ASP A 996 50.68 22.39 -29.80
N GLN A 997 50.35 23.07 -28.70
CA GLN A 997 49.47 24.24 -28.65
C GLN A 997 50.28 25.50 -28.33
#